data_AF-A0A510XDS7-F1
#
_entry.id   AF-A0A510XDS7-F1
#
_cell.length_a   1.000
_cell.length_b   1.000
_cell.length_c   1.000
_cell.angle_alpha   90.00
_cell.angle_beta   90.00
_cell.angle_gamma   90.00
#
_symmetry.space_group_name_H-M   'P 1'
#
loop_
_entity.id
_entity.type
_entity.pdbx_description
1 polymer ?
#
loop_
_entity_poly.entity_id
_entity_poly.type
_entity_poly.pdbx_seq_one_letter_code
_entity_poly.pdbx_strand_id
1 'polypeptide(L)'
;MSIWRQAYLAPPASALRFAIKATLAMLLALYVALWLDLERPYWALISAAFLQLRPLSGMVIEKGLSQLAGTLAGCLAGTLIMAAFVQVPPAALGTLTLWIMLCTYVSSLQHGNAAYGCIMASVTAMLIVVIAAATPQALFGVAVERLTELSLGALCATLVSALLWPVRVRDHLIAQADTALTQAFTHAAQRLGDAAPGSRQASLTAALAPLAQLEADSRAARYEDPEGAGRIRASHLLGHRTLRLMATLHALQQLLEDGRVPAQAAGRRLIDEAAALFSAYGDEAATRARLQALRHRVLAALEAVAAADSDTPGDLAHQRLLIGLREALGHALVMLDARAAIAAPGRQRLHGTAPTRHRDRLSALLNALRAGGAFALLAWAWLATGWEGAMGAMMIATLLSALFAGFERPVTASLLYLKGLLAAIPSALLFGHVLLAPANGFPLLTLLLLTPLFLGLLGAAEPRLMGPCLAFVIGNIMLIMPGNAMSFAVDDFANRALGMLVGVSTVVMGFRLLPGLPTELRRRRLIRATVHDLRRLYRRPLHQAEARFSGAMVDRLLDLARHDDDLPEARRHLFALGLTGLDLGYAGLLLRRRLDGLEDPTVEAAKRRLFAALATAYAASADGRRDSRLTPASEALLNALAAHPRVSPREHRLLEGLLRRLDLALAAQAGRHPDADPAPLAAEAG
;
A
#
# COMPACT_ATOMS: atom_id res chain seq x y z
N MET A 1 26.61 11.69 -9.84
CA MET A 1 26.62 10.86 -11.07
C MET A 1 25.19 10.72 -11.58
N SER A 2 24.96 10.70 -12.90
CA SER A 2 23.63 10.42 -13.46
C SER A 2 23.17 9.01 -13.02
N ILE A 3 21.89 8.87 -12.67
CA ILE A 3 21.27 7.60 -12.22
C ILE A 3 21.54 6.47 -13.24
N TRP A 4 21.49 6.81 -14.54
CA TRP A 4 21.81 5.88 -15.63
C TRP A 4 23.26 5.38 -15.57
N ARG A 5 24.23 6.26 -15.28
CA ARG A 5 25.64 5.84 -15.19
C ARG A 5 25.87 4.92 -14.01
N GLN A 6 25.23 5.18 -12.87
CA GLN A 6 25.33 4.33 -11.70
C GLN A 6 24.71 2.95 -11.97
N ALA A 7 23.53 2.90 -12.58
CA ALA A 7 22.83 1.65 -12.88
C ALA A 7 23.60 0.74 -13.85
N TYR A 8 24.31 1.28 -14.84
CA TYR A 8 24.96 0.48 -15.88
C TYR A 8 26.48 0.31 -15.71
N LEU A 9 27.20 1.32 -15.21
CA LEU A 9 28.68 1.26 -15.09
C LEU A 9 29.15 0.71 -13.75
N ALA A 10 28.34 0.84 -12.69
CA ALA A 10 28.65 0.33 -11.36
C ALA A 10 27.42 -0.33 -10.71
N PRO A 11 26.80 -1.34 -11.36
CA PRO A 11 25.62 -1.98 -10.82
C PRO A 11 25.93 -2.71 -9.50
N PRO A 12 25.06 -2.63 -8.48
CA PRO A 12 25.22 -3.44 -7.29
C PRO A 12 25.08 -4.94 -7.63
N ALA A 13 25.74 -5.82 -6.86
CA ALA A 13 25.70 -7.26 -7.10
C ALA A 13 24.27 -7.85 -7.09
N SER A 14 23.35 -7.24 -6.33
CA SER A 14 21.93 -7.61 -6.30
C SER A 14 21.23 -7.32 -7.63
N ALA A 15 21.52 -6.18 -8.28
CA ALA A 15 20.98 -5.83 -9.58
C ALA A 15 21.46 -6.78 -10.67
N LEU A 16 22.75 -7.16 -10.63
CA LEU A 16 23.32 -8.12 -11.57
C LEU A 16 22.67 -9.50 -11.40
N ARG A 17 22.57 -10.01 -10.16
CA ARG A 17 21.89 -11.28 -9.86
C ARG A 17 20.44 -11.25 -10.33
N PHE A 18 19.72 -10.15 -10.11
CA PHE A 18 18.36 -9.96 -10.60
C PHE A 18 18.27 -10.06 -12.12
N ALA A 19 19.09 -9.30 -12.85
CA ALA A 19 19.06 -9.26 -14.31
C ALA A 19 19.40 -10.62 -14.93
N ILE A 20 20.44 -11.29 -14.43
CA ILE A 20 20.82 -12.65 -14.86
C ILE A 20 19.66 -13.61 -14.61
N LYS A 21 19.12 -13.64 -13.38
CA LYS A 21 18.05 -14.54 -12.99
C LYS A 21 16.77 -14.34 -13.81
N ALA A 22 16.36 -13.09 -14.01
CA ALA A 22 15.19 -12.75 -14.80
C ALA A 22 15.36 -13.11 -16.28
N THR A 23 16.53 -12.82 -16.86
CA THR A 23 16.77 -13.15 -18.27
C THR A 23 16.86 -14.65 -18.50
N LEU A 24 17.46 -15.41 -17.57
CA LEU A 24 17.48 -16.88 -17.66
C LEU A 24 16.09 -17.49 -17.57
N ALA A 25 15.23 -17.00 -16.67
CA ALA A 25 13.84 -17.46 -16.58
C ALA A 25 13.05 -17.21 -17.87
N MET A 26 13.26 -16.04 -18.46
CA MET A 26 12.70 -15.62 -19.73
C MET A 26 13.17 -16.53 -20.88
N LEU A 27 14.49 -16.74 -21.03
CA LEU A 27 15.06 -17.58 -22.08
C LEU A 27 14.67 -19.05 -21.93
N LEU A 28 14.59 -19.56 -20.69
CA LEU A 28 14.11 -20.91 -20.42
C LEU A 28 12.64 -21.08 -20.86
N ALA A 29 11.78 -20.11 -20.54
CA ALA A 29 10.38 -20.13 -20.97
C ALA A 29 10.27 -20.12 -22.50
N LEU A 30 11.08 -19.29 -23.18
CA LEU A 30 11.11 -19.25 -24.63
C LEU A 30 11.62 -20.56 -25.24
N TYR A 31 12.69 -21.15 -24.70
CA TYR A 31 13.23 -22.42 -25.17
C TYR A 31 12.19 -23.55 -25.14
N VAL A 32 11.54 -23.73 -23.98
CA VAL A 32 10.53 -24.78 -23.82
C VAL A 32 9.30 -24.50 -24.68
N ALA A 33 8.92 -23.22 -24.85
CA ALA A 33 7.79 -22.85 -25.69
C ALA A 33 8.03 -23.14 -27.18
N LEU A 34 9.24 -22.86 -27.69
CA LEU A 34 9.65 -23.19 -29.05
C LEU A 34 9.76 -24.72 -29.25
N TRP A 35 10.26 -25.43 -28.24
CA TRP A 35 10.39 -26.89 -28.28
C TRP A 35 9.03 -27.61 -28.29
N LEU A 36 8.04 -27.07 -27.58
CA LEU A 36 6.66 -27.56 -27.59
C LEU A 36 5.85 -27.09 -28.81
N ASP A 37 6.49 -26.36 -29.74
CA ASP A 37 5.87 -25.78 -30.94
C ASP A 37 4.61 -24.96 -30.63
N LEU A 38 4.66 -24.14 -29.58
CA LEU A 38 3.55 -23.24 -29.24
C LEU A 38 3.41 -22.15 -30.29
N GLU A 39 2.17 -21.78 -30.64
CA GLU A 39 1.89 -20.79 -31.68
C GLU A 39 2.50 -19.41 -31.38
N ARG A 40 2.48 -18.96 -30.11
CA ARG A 40 2.95 -17.61 -29.73
C ARG A 40 3.86 -17.64 -28.49
N PRO A 41 5.09 -18.16 -28.63
CA PRO A 41 5.99 -18.45 -27.50
C PRO A 41 6.50 -17.17 -26.81
N TYR A 42 6.43 -16.01 -27.47
CA TYR A 42 6.72 -14.70 -26.88
C TYR A 42 5.81 -14.35 -25.69
N TRP A 43 4.66 -14.99 -25.51
CA TRP A 43 3.82 -14.80 -24.31
C TRP A 43 4.32 -15.52 -23.08
N ALA A 44 4.91 -16.72 -23.25
CA ALA A 44 5.61 -17.39 -22.17
C ALA A 44 6.77 -16.51 -21.66
N LEU A 45 7.46 -15.83 -22.60
CA LEU A 45 8.53 -14.88 -22.32
C LEU A 45 8.05 -13.64 -21.53
N ILE A 46 6.94 -13.02 -21.95
CA ILE A 46 6.32 -11.88 -21.23
C ILE A 46 5.83 -12.28 -19.85
N SER A 47 5.17 -13.44 -19.76
CA SER A 47 4.70 -14.00 -18.49
C SER A 47 5.85 -14.16 -17.50
N ALA A 48 6.96 -14.74 -17.94
CA ALA A 48 8.15 -14.87 -17.10
C ALA A 48 8.62 -13.48 -16.63
N ALA A 49 8.84 -12.54 -17.56
CA ALA A 49 9.33 -11.20 -17.26
C ALA A 49 8.49 -10.48 -16.17
N PHE A 50 7.16 -10.51 -16.28
CA PHE A 50 6.29 -9.88 -15.28
C PHE A 50 6.37 -10.54 -13.90
N LEU A 51 6.58 -11.85 -13.84
CA LEU A 51 6.72 -12.57 -12.58
C LEU A 51 8.07 -12.28 -11.91
N GLN A 52 9.16 -12.10 -12.67
CA GLN A 52 10.47 -11.82 -12.06
C GLN A 52 10.64 -10.40 -11.53
N LEU A 53 9.80 -9.44 -11.91
CA LEU A 53 9.89 -8.04 -11.46
C LEU A 53 10.10 -7.85 -9.95
N ARG A 54 9.61 -8.77 -9.13
CA ARG A 54 10.00 -8.88 -7.72
C ARG A 54 10.41 -10.32 -7.40
N PRO A 55 11.72 -10.65 -7.39
CA PRO A 55 12.21 -12.04 -7.41
C PRO A 55 12.17 -12.74 -6.03
N LEU A 56 11.20 -12.43 -5.17
CA LEU A 56 11.01 -13.18 -3.92
C LEU A 56 10.19 -14.44 -4.23
N SER A 57 10.72 -15.61 -3.89
CA SER A 57 10.17 -16.89 -4.34
C SER A 57 8.69 -17.08 -3.97
N GLY A 58 8.29 -16.77 -2.74
CA GLY A 58 6.89 -16.83 -2.32
C GLY A 58 5.97 -15.84 -3.06
N MET A 59 6.47 -14.65 -3.41
CA MET A 59 5.70 -13.67 -4.20
C MET A 59 5.54 -14.10 -5.66
N VAL A 60 6.57 -14.72 -6.25
CA VAL A 60 6.50 -15.27 -7.61
C VAL A 60 5.47 -16.39 -7.67
N ILE A 61 5.42 -17.28 -6.68
CA ILE A 61 4.43 -18.37 -6.61
C ILE A 61 3.01 -17.81 -6.48
N GLU A 62 2.77 -16.91 -5.52
CA GLU A 62 1.44 -16.29 -5.36
C GLU A 62 0.99 -15.57 -6.64
N LYS A 63 1.91 -14.83 -7.27
CA LYS A 63 1.65 -14.13 -8.53
C LYS A 63 1.38 -15.09 -9.68
N GLY A 64 2.14 -16.18 -9.80
CA GLY A 64 1.92 -17.23 -10.79
C GLY A 64 0.55 -17.91 -10.62
N LEU A 65 0.16 -18.27 -9.39
CA LEU A 65 -1.17 -18.81 -9.12
C LEU A 65 -2.28 -17.83 -9.46
N SER A 66 -2.11 -16.55 -9.11
CA SER A 66 -3.08 -15.50 -9.46
C SER A 66 -3.21 -15.31 -10.97
N GLN A 67 -2.11 -15.43 -11.71
CA GLN A 67 -2.10 -15.37 -13.17
C GLN A 67 -2.85 -16.54 -13.78
N LEU A 68 -2.57 -17.77 -13.34
CA LEU A 68 -3.25 -18.97 -13.82
C LEU A 68 -4.77 -18.88 -13.61
N ALA A 69 -5.20 -18.50 -12.41
CA ALA A 69 -6.61 -18.31 -12.10
C ALA A 69 -7.25 -17.21 -12.95
N GLY A 70 -6.53 -16.10 -13.17
CA GLY A 70 -6.96 -15.01 -14.04
C GLY A 70 -7.11 -15.45 -15.50
N THR A 71 -6.11 -16.13 -16.05
CA THR A 71 -6.12 -16.66 -17.42
C THR A 71 -7.26 -17.63 -17.63
N LEU A 72 -7.51 -18.55 -16.70
CA LEU A 72 -8.65 -19.47 -16.76
C LEU A 72 -9.99 -18.71 -16.79
N ALA A 73 -10.18 -17.73 -15.90
CA ALA A 73 -11.38 -16.90 -15.90
C ALA A 73 -11.55 -16.11 -17.21
N GLY A 74 -10.44 -15.59 -17.76
CA GLY A 74 -10.42 -14.91 -19.05
C GLY A 74 -10.75 -15.83 -20.23
N CYS A 75 -10.22 -17.06 -20.23
CA CYS A 75 -10.55 -18.08 -21.24
C CYS A 75 -12.04 -18.43 -21.21
N LEU A 76 -12.60 -18.66 -20.02
CA LEU A 76 -14.03 -18.95 -19.85
C LEU A 76 -14.88 -17.77 -20.33
N ALA A 77 -14.57 -16.55 -19.90
CA ALA A 77 -15.32 -15.36 -20.30
C ALA A 77 -15.23 -15.09 -21.80
N GLY A 78 -14.03 -15.14 -22.39
CA GLY A 78 -13.83 -14.93 -23.83
C GLY A 78 -14.58 -15.96 -24.68
N THR A 79 -14.48 -17.24 -24.31
CA THR A 79 -15.22 -18.33 -24.97
C THR A 79 -16.73 -18.15 -24.86
N LEU A 80 -17.26 -17.77 -23.68
CA LEU A 80 -18.70 -17.53 -23.50
C LEU A 80 -19.20 -16.32 -24.31
N ILE A 81 -18.42 -15.23 -24.36
CA ILE A 81 -18.76 -14.05 -25.14
C ILE A 81 -18.85 -14.41 -26.62
N MET A 82 -17.88 -15.14 -27.15
CA MET A 82 -17.89 -15.56 -28.54
C MET A 82 -18.96 -16.61 -28.82
N ALA A 83 -19.19 -17.56 -27.91
CA ALA A 83 -20.28 -18.53 -28.07
C ALA A 83 -21.65 -17.84 -28.20
N ALA A 84 -21.86 -16.74 -27.48
CA ALA A 84 -23.10 -15.96 -27.55
C ALA A 84 -23.16 -14.97 -28.73
N PHE A 85 -22.04 -14.33 -29.09
CA PHE A 85 -22.01 -13.16 -29.97
C PHE A 85 -21.07 -13.26 -31.17
N VAL A 86 -20.57 -14.44 -31.53
CA VAL A 86 -19.67 -14.63 -32.70
C VAL A 86 -20.26 -14.07 -34.00
N GLN A 87 -21.58 -14.12 -34.18
CA GLN A 87 -22.26 -13.60 -35.37
C GLN A 87 -22.43 -12.07 -35.37
N VAL A 88 -22.25 -11.41 -34.23
CA VAL A 88 -22.46 -9.97 -34.05
C VAL A 88 -21.23 -9.34 -33.37
N PRO A 89 -20.14 -9.07 -34.13
CA PRO A 89 -18.88 -8.56 -33.56
C PRO A 89 -19.02 -7.30 -32.68
N PRO A 90 -19.88 -6.30 -33.01
CA PRO A 90 -20.07 -5.15 -32.14
C PRO A 90 -20.64 -5.52 -30.76
N ALA A 91 -21.54 -6.51 -30.69
CA ALA A 91 -22.10 -6.99 -29.43
C ALA A 91 -21.07 -7.77 -28.61
N ALA A 92 -20.20 -8.55 -29.27
CA ALA A 92 -19.08 -9.24 -28.63
C ALA A 92 -18.10 -8.24 -28.00
N LEU A 93 -17.71 -7.20 -28.75
CA LEU A 93 -16.80 -6.14 -28.27
C LEU A 93 -17.43 -5.29 -27.16
N GLY A 94 -18.74 -5.00 -27.24
CA GLY A 94 -19.48 -4.33 -26.18
C GLY A 94 -19.50 -5.15 -24.88
N THR A 95 -19.78 -6.45 -24.97
CA THR A 95 -19.78 -7.35 -23.80
C THR A 95 -18.37 -7.51 -23.21
N LEU A 96 -17.36 -7.63 -24.07
CA LEU A 96 -15.96 -7.64 -23.65
C LEU A 96 -15.56 -6.33 -22.94
N THR A 97 -16.05 -5.18 -23.41
CA THR A 97 -15.81 -3.89 -22.73
C THR A 97 -16.33 -3.93 -21.29
N LEU A 98 -17.54 -4.45 -21.08
CA LEU A 98 -18.10 -4.62 -19.73
C LEU A 98 -17.28 -5.59 -18.87
N TRP A 99 -16.76 -6.68 -19.45
CA TRP A 99 -15.86 -7.59 -18.76
C TRP A 99 -14.54 -6.91 -18.36
N ILE A 100 -13.92 -6.13 -19.26
CA ILE A 100 -12.71 -5.35 -18.97
C ILE A 100 -12.97 -4.33 -17.87
N MET A 101 -14.12 -3.65 -17.89
CA MET A 101 -14.54 -2.73 -16.83
C MET A 101 -14.69 -3.45 -15.49
N LEU A 102 -15.36 -4.59 -15.45
CA LEU A 102 -15.53 -5.39 -14.24
C LEU A 102 -14.18 -5.85 -13.67
N CYS A 103 -13.31 -6.40 -14.51
CA CYS A 103 -11.97 -6.84 -14.12
C CYS A 103 -11.11 -5.68 -13.60
N THR A 104 -11.16 -4.52 -14.26
CA THR A 104 -10.41 -3.32 -13.83
C THR A 104 -10.97 -2.74 -12.52
N TYR A 105 -12.29 -2.76 -12.35
CA TYR A 105 -12.96 -2.36 -11.11
C TYR A 105 -12.52 -3.25 -9.93
N VAL A 106 -12.60 -4.56 -10.11
CA VAL A 106 -12.20 -5.54 -9.10
C VAL A 106 -10.70 -5.48 -8.84
N SER A 107 -9.87 -5.31 -9.88
CA SER A 107 -8.42 -5.11 -9.76
C SER A 107 -8.09 -3.89 -8.90
N SER A 108 -8.76 -2.75 -9.14
CA SER A 108 -8.56 -1.50 -8.38
C SER A 108 -9.02 -1.60 -6.91
N LEU A 109 -9.90 -2.55 -6.56
CA LEU A 109 -10.32 -2.80 -5.18
C LEU A 109 -9.43 -3.79 -4.44
N GLN A 110 -8.67 -4.59 -5.19
CA GLN A 110 -7.74 -5.57 -4.66
C GLN A 110 -6.31 -4.97 -4.64
N HIS A 111 -5.47 -5.46 -3.73
CA HIS A 111 -4.07 -5.04 -3.63
C HIS A 111 -3.20 -6.30 -3.59
N GLY A 112 -1.99 -6.20 -4.13
CA GLY A 112 -1.07 -7.32 -4.28
C GLY A 112 -1.39 -8.19 -5.50
N ASN A 113 -1.07 -9.47 -5.41
CA ASN A 113 -1.05 -10.38 -6.56
C ASN A 113 -2.46 -10.68 -7.14
N ALA A 114 -3.52 -10.61 -6.33
CA ALA A 114 -4.90 -10.80 -6.84
C ALA A 114 -5.34 -9.75 -7.88
N ALA A 115 -4.84 -8.52 -7.78
CA ALA A 115 -5.11 -7.47 -8.78
C ALA A 115 -4.50 -7.83 -10.14
N TYR A 116 -3.32 -8.46 -10.13
CA TYR A 116 -2.65 -8.95 -11.33
C TYR A 116 -3.44 -10.07 -12.02
N GLY A 117 -4.02 -11.02 -11.26
CA GLY A 117 -4.93 -12.03 -11.81
C GLY A 117 -6.13 -11.43 -12.55
N CYS A 118 -6.73 -10.35 -12.03
CA CYS A 118 -7.84 -9.65 -12.69
C CYS A 118 -7.39 -8.95 -13.99
N ILE A 119 -6.18 -8.39 -14.00
CA ILE A 119 -5.59 -7.82 -15.23
C ILE A 119 -5.42 -8.91 -16.28
N MET A 120 -4.87 -10.06 -15.90
CA MET A 120 -4.69 -11.19 -16.82
C MET A 120 -6.02 -11.75 -17.33
N ALA A 121 -7.06 -11.80 -16.48
CA ALA A 121 -8.41 -12.18 -16.92
C ALA A 121 -8.99 -11.23 -17.99
N SER A 122 -8.73 -9.93 -17.89
CA SER A 122 -9.16 -8.95 -18.90
C SER A 122 -8.40 -9.09 -20.21
N VAL A 123 -7.07 -9.22 -20.14
CA VAL A 123 -6.19 -9.32 -21.30
C VAL A 123 -6.43 -10.62 -22.06
N THR A 124 -6.53 -11.76 -21.35
CA THR A 124 -6.80 -13.06 -21.97
C THR A 124 -8.15 -13.11 -22.67
N ALA A 125 -9.23 -12.64 -22.02
CA ALA A 125 -10.56 -12.57 -22.65
C ALA A 125 -10.54 -11.67 -23.90
N MET A 126 -9.85 -10.53 -23.80
CA MET A 126 -9.70 -9.58 -24.89
C MET A 126 -9.02 -10.19 -26.10
N LEU A 127 -7.92 -10.93 -25.89
CA LEU A 127 -7.19 -11.61 -26.95
C LEU A 127 -8.04 -12.69 -27.63
N ILE A 128 -8.74 -13.53 -26.85
CA ILE A 128 -9.59 -14.59 -27.41
C ILE A 128 -10.70 -13.99 -28.27
N VAL A 129 -11.41 -12.99 -27.77
CA VAL A 129 -12.52 -12.35 -28.51
C VAL A 129 -12.04 -11.64 -29.77
N VAL A 130 -10.95 -10.86 -29.68
CA VAL A 130 -10.45 -10.08 -30.82
C VAL A 130 -9.87 -10.99 -31.91
N ILE A 131 -9.11 -12.02 -31.53
CA ILE A 131 -8.54 -12.98 -32.50
C ILE A 131 -9.66 -13.84 -33.11
N ALA A 132 -10.57 -14.37 -32.29
CA ALA A 132 -11.67 -15.21 -32.79
C ALA A 132 -12.70 -14.42 -33.60
N ALA A 133 -12.79 -13.10 -33.43
CA ALA A 133 -13.60 -12.25 -34.31
C ALA A 133 -13.07 -12.20 -35.75
N ALA A 134 -11.75 -12.37 -35.95
CA ALA A 134 -11.16 -12.50 -37.28
C ALA A 134 -11.27 -13.95 -37.81
N THR A 135 -11.06 -14.94 -36.96
CA THR A 135 -11.08 -16.37 -37.32
C THR A 135 -11.86 -17.21 -36.28
N PRO A 136 -13.20 -17.37 -36.44
CA PRO A 136 -14.04 -18.05 -35.45
C PRO A 136 -13.68 -19.51 -35.16
N GLN A 137 -13.16 -20.23 -36.14
CA GLN A 137 -12.82 -21.65 -36.04
C GLN A 137 -11.66 -21.91 -35.08
N ALA A 138 -10.80 -20.92 -34.86
CA ALA A 138 -9.62 -21.03 -34.01
C ALA A 138 -9.91 -20.79 -32.51
N LEU A 139 -11.16 -20.51 -32.13
CA LEU A 139 -11.49 -20.04 -30.78
C LEU A 139 -10.96 -20.94 -29.66
N PHE A 140 -11.20 -22.25 -29.75
CA PHE A 140 -10.76 -23.19 -28.71
C PHE A 140 -9.24 -23.36 -28.71
N GLY A 141 -8.61 -23.38 -29.91
CA GLY A 141 -7.16 -23.44 -30.06
C GLY A 141 -6.48 -22.26 -29.37
N VAL A 142 -6.92 -21.04 -29.68
CA VAL A 142 -6.39 -19.81 -29.07
C VAL A 142 -6.54 -19.84 -27.55
N ALA A 143 -7.67 -20.33 -27.02
CA ALA A 143 -7.87 -20.43 -25.57
C ALA A 143 -6.92 -21.43 -24.89
N VAL A 144 -6.65 -22.58 -25.54
CA VAL A 144 -5.71 -23.59 -25.05
C VAL A 144 -4.27 -23.06 -25.12
N GLU A 145 -3.88 -22.46 -26.25
CA GLU A 145 -2.57 -21.81 -26.43
C GLU A 145 -2.32 -20.75 -25.35
N ARG A 146 -3.33 -19.90 -25.06
CA ARG A 146 -3.22 -18.92 -23.98
C ARG A 146 -2.96 -19.54 -22.62
N LEU A 147 -3.66 -20.62 -22.31
CA LEU A 147 -3.50 -21.29 -21.05
C LEU A 147 -2.11 -21.95 -20.95
N THR A 148 -1.65 -22.63 -22.00
CA THR A 148 -0.35 -23.32 -22.00
C THR A 148 0.83 -22.33 -21.99
N GLU A 149 0.80 -21.28 -22.81
CA GLU A 149 1.85 -20.26 -22.89
C GLU A 149 2.07 -19.55 -21.55
N LEU A 150 1.00 -19.06 -20.93
CA LEU A 150 1.08 -18.31 -19.67
C LEU A 150 1.38 -19.24 -18.50
N SER A 151 0.93 -20.50 -18.54
CA SER A 151 1.29 -21.49 -17.53
C SER A 151 2.76 -21.85 -17.60
N LEU A 152 3.28 -22.09 -18.79
CA LEU A 152 4.69 -22.41 -19.01
C LEU A 152 5.59 -21.26 -18.54
N GLY A 153 5.27 -20.03 -18.93
CA GLY A 153 5.99 -18.85 -18.46
C GLY A 153 5.99 -18.74 -16.92
N ALA A 154 4.85 -19.02 -16.27
CA ALA A 154 4.74 -19.00 -14.81
C ALA A 154 5.51 -20.13 -14.12
N LEU A 155 5.55 -21.33 -14.71
CA LEU A 155 6.31 -22.48 -14.21
C LEU A 155 7.81 -22.22 -14.32
N CYS A 156 8.31 -21.82 -15.49
CA CYS A 156 9.73 -21.48 -15.69
C CYS A 156 10.16 -20.34 -14.76
N ALA A 157 9.30 -19.33 -14.59
CA ALA A 157 9.52 -18.23 -13.67
C ALA A 157 9.71 -18.69 -12.22
N THR A 158 8.80 -19.55 -11.77
CA THR A 158 8.81 -20.09 -10.41
C THR A 158 10.01 -21.00 -10.19
N LEU A 159 10.32 -21.87 -11.16
CA LEU A 159 11.44 -22.81 -11.12
C LEU A 159 12.78 -22.08 -11.00
N VAL A 160 13.05 -21.12 -11.88
CA VAL A 160 14.28 -20.32 -11.81
C VAL A 160 14.30 -19.47 -10.55
N SER A 161 13.14 -18.98 -10.08
CA SER A 161 13.09 -18.24 -8.81
C SER A 161 13.48 -19.08 -7.60
N ALA A 162 13.05 -20.34 -7.58
CA ALA A 162 13.31 -21.29 -6.50
C ALA A 162 14.74 -21.86 -6.54
N LEU A 163 15.29 -22.13 -7.73
CA LEU A 163 16.60 -22.77 -7.88
C LEU A 163 17.78 -21.79 -7.86
N LEU A 164 17.66 -20.63 -8.52
CA LEU A 164 18.77 -19.71 -8.74
C LEU A 164 18.76 -18.56 -7.72
N TRP A 165 19.69 -18.56 -6.76
CA TRP A 165 19.77 -17.59 -5.66
C TRP A 165 18.38 -17.29 -5.05
N PRO A 166 17.78 -18.26 -4.35
CA PRO A 166 16.47 -18.06 -3.75
C PRO A 166 16.54 -16.93 -2.71
N VAL A 167 15.77 -15.86 -2.95
CA VAL A 167 15.57 -14.80 -1.96
C VAL A 167 14.27 -15.09 -1.24
N ARG A 168 14.38 -15.42 0.04
CA ARG A 168 13.24 -15.84 0.85
C ARG A 168 12.41 -14.65 1.28
N VAL A 169 11.08 -14.78 1.28
CA VAL A 169 10.18 -13.74 1.78
C VAL A 169 10.47 -13.48 3.26
N ARG A 170 10.86 -14.51 4.03
CA ARG A 170 11.31 -14.38 5.42
C ARG A 170 12.37 -13.30 5.60
N ASP A 171 13.48 -13.37 4.86
CA ASP A 171 14.62 -12.46 5.06
C ASP A 171 14.25 -11.02 4.68
N HIS A 172 13.44 -10.87 3.63
CA HIS A 172 12.88 -9.58 3.22
C HIS A 172 11.96 -8.98 4.28
N LEU A 173 11.06 -9.78 4.86
CA LEU A 173 10.17 -9.31 5.94
C LEU A 173 10.94 -8.94 7.21
N ILE A 174 12.02 -9.66 7.54
CA ILE A 174 12.89 -9.29 8.67
C ILE A 174 13.54 -7.94 8.40
N ALA A 175 14.16 -7.75 7.23
CA ALA A 175 14.80 -6.47 6.88
C ALA A 175 13.81 -5.29 6.85
N GLN A 176 12.60 -5.51 6.33
CA GLN A 176 11.52 -4.52 6.36
C GLN A 176 11.05 -4.23 7.78
N ALA A 177 10.92 -5.25 8.64
CA ALA A 177 10.56 -5.07 10.05
C ALA A 177 11.63 -4.29 10.82
N ASP A 178 12.91 -4.59 10.59
CA ASP A 178 14.04 -3.86 11.18
C ASP A 178 14.05 -2.39 10.75
N THR A 179 13.79 -2.14 9.46
CA THR A 179 13.66 -0.77 8.93
C THR A 179 12.47 -0.04 9.55
N ALA A 180 11.30 -0.69 9.61
CA ALA A 180 10.10 -0.12 10.20
C ALA A 180 10.28 0.20 11.69
N LEU A 181 10.94 -0.68 12.43
CA LEU A 181 11.20 -0.51 13.86
C LEU A 181 12.22 0.60 14.12
N THR A 182 13.29 0.65 13.33
CA THR A 182 14.29 1.74 13.37
C THR A 182 13.64 3.10 13.11
N GLN A 183 12.81 3.21 12.07
CA GLN A 183 12.13 4.46 11.74
C GLN A 183 11.10 4.85 12.81
N ALA A 184 10.37 3.88 13.37
CA ALA A 184 9.43 4.11 14.45
C ALA A 184 10.12 4.61 15.73
N PHE A 185 11.26 4.03 16.11
CA PHE A 185 12.04 4.47 17.27
C PHE A 185 12.74 5.80 17.02
N THR A 186 13.25 6.03 15.82
CA THR A 186 13.76 7.36 15.41
C THR A 186 12.68 8.42 15.56
N HIS A 187 11.45 8.14 15.10
CA HIS A 187 10.32 9.05 15.29
C HIS A 187 9.97 9.24 16.78
N ALA A 188 9.99 8.16 17.57
CA ALA A 188 9.75 8.23 19.02
C ALA A 188 10.76 9.14 19.72
N ALA A 189 12.04 9.00 19.41
CA ALA A 189 13.10 9.85 19.94
C ALA A 189 12.88 11.33 19.57
N GLN A 190 12.56 11.61 18.31
CA GLN A 190 12.31 12.98 17.84
C GLN A 190 11.04 13.62 18.43
N ARG A 191 10.02 12.82 18.75
CA ARG A 191 8.77 13.29 19.36
C ARG A 191 8.91 13.57 20.85
N LEU A 192 9.72 12.78 21.54
CA LEU A 192 9.97 12.93 22.97
C LEU A 192 11.05 13.98 23.26
N GLY A 193 12.02 14.14 22.35
CA GLY A 193 13.02 15.22 22.41
C GLY A 193 12.56 16.51 21.74
N ASP A 194 13.45 17.49 21.69
CA ASP A 194 13.15 18.86 21.22
C ASP A 194 13.39 19.06 19.71
N ALA A 195 13.05 18.06 18.87
CA ALA A 195 13.25 18.16 17.42
C ALA A 195 12.33 19.23 16.80
N ALA A 196 12.74 19.87 15.70
CA ALA A 196 11.90 20.84 15.00
C ALA A 196 10.63 20.18 14.39
N PRO A 197 9.48 20.89 14.29
CA PRO A 197 8.22 20.34 13.79
C PRO A 197 8.33 19.65 12.42
N GLY A 198 9.10 20.23 11.48
CA GLY A 198 9.32 19.66 10.15
C GLY A 198 10.09 18.34 10.16
N SER A 199 11.09 18.20 11.04
CA SER A 199 11.85 16.96 11.21
C SER A 199 10.96 15.84 11.76
N ARG A 200 10.11 16.16 12.73
CA ARG A 200 9.14 15.21 13.30
C ARG A 200 8.12 14.71 12.26
N GLN A 201 7.74 15.56 11.31
CA GLN A 201 6.84 15.19 10.22
C GLN A 201 7.51 14.22 9.26
N ALA A 202 8.73 14.54 8.83
CA ALA A 202 9.52 13.71 7.93
C ALA A 202 9.75 12.30 8.50
N SER A 203 10.16 12.18 9.77
CA SER A 203 10.38 10.86 10.38
C SER A 203 9.11 10.02 10.50
N LEU A 204 7.94 10.65 10.67
CA LEU A 204 6.69 9.91 10.75
C LEU A 204 6.31 9.32 9.39
N THR A 205 6.43 10.11 8.32
CA THR A 205 6.21 9.59 6.95
C THR A 205 7.19 8.48 6.61
N ALA A 206 8.46 8.62 7.03
CA ALA A 206 9.48 7.60 6.88
C ALA A 206 9.20 6.32 7.69
N ALA A 207 8.48 6.41 8.81
CA ALA A 207 8.05 5.25 9.60
C ALA A 207 6.82 4.53 8.99
N LEU A 208 5.88 5.26 8.37
CA LEU A 208 4.65 4.67 7.84
C LEU A 208 4.86 3.89 6.53
N ALA A 209 5.76 4.34 5.65
CA ALA A 209 5.94 3.69 4.35
C ALA A 209 6.49 2.24 4.45
N PRO A 210 7.54 1.95 5.24
CA PRO A 210 8.00 0.57 5.46
C PRO A 210 6.94 -0.32 6.11
N LEU A 211 6.10 0.22 7.00
CA LEU A 211 5.01 -0.55 7.62
C LEU A 211 3.95 -0.96 6.60
N ALA A 212 3.53 -0.06 5.71
CA ALA A 212 2.57 -0.39 4.67
C ALA A 212 3.13 -1.40 3.67
N GLN A 213 4.43 -1.32 3.35
CA GLN A 213 5.12 -2.31 2.53
C GLN A 213 5.17 -3.68 3.21
N LEU A 214 5.54 -3.73 4.50
CA LEU A 214 5.55 -4.96 5.29
C LEU A 214 4.16 -5.62 5.33
N GLU A 215 3.10 -4.85 5.55
CA GLU A 215 1.73 -5.35 5.53
C GLU A 215 1.30 -5.85 4.15
N ALA A 216 1.78 -5.23 3.07
CA ALA A 216 1.49 -5.65 1.70
C ALA A 216 2.22 -6.96 1.34
N ASP A 217 3.51 -7.03 1.63
CA ASP A 217 4.39 -8.14 1.23
C ASP A 217 4.21 -9.39 2.12
N SER A 218 3.77 -9.22 3.39
CA SER A 218 3.62 -10.33 4.34
C SER A 218 2.69 -11.45 3.86
N ARG A 219 1.70 -11.16 3.00
CA ARG A 219 0.74 -12.17 2.48
C ARG A 219 1.42 -13.31 1.75
N ALA A 220 2.49 -13.02 1.03
CA ALA A 220 3.23 -14.00 0.27
C ALA A 220 3.93 -15.05 1.14
N ALA A 221 4.17 -14.74 2.43
CA ALA A 221 4.80 -15.68 3.36
C ALA A 221 3.98 -16.97 3.54
N ARG A 222 2.66 -16.95 3.29
CA ARG A 222 1.80 -18.15 3.35
C ARG A 222 2.19 -19.21 2.32
N TYR A 223 2.80 -18.80 1.21
CA TYR A 223 3.12 -19.69 0.08
C TYR A 223 4.53 -20.28 0.15
N GLU A 224 5.35 -19.86 1.12
CA GLU A 224 6.76 -20.27 1.22
C GLU A 224 6.97 -21.33 2.31
N ASP A 225 6.44 -21.13 3.53
CA ASP A 225 6.67 -22.03 4.66
C ASP A 225 5.41 -22.27 5.50
N PRO A 226 5.28 -23.41 6.22
CA PRO A 226 4.18 -23.68 7.16
C PRO A 226 4.05 -22.62 8.27
N GLU A 227 5.16 -22.00 8.66
CA GLU A 227 5.20 -20.93 9.67
C GLU A 227 4.78 -19.55 9.12
N GLY A 228 4.50 -19.44 7.81
CA GLY A 228 4.14 -18.18 7.15
C GLY A 228 2.94 -17.48 7.79
N ALA A 229 1.95 -18.24 8.27
CA ALA A 229 0.80 -17.68 8.99
C ALA A 229 1.20 -17.00 10.33
N GLY A 230 2.26 -17.48 10.98
CA GLY A 230 2.86 -16.84 12.16
C GLY A 230 3.46 -15.48 11.80
N ARG A 231 4.26 -15.42 10.73
CA ARG A 231 4.91 -14.19 10.24
C ARG A 231 3.90 -13.12 9.82
N ILE A 232 2.81 -13.51 9.17
CA ILE A 232 1.70 -12.60 8.81
C ILE A 232 1.10 -11.97 10.07
N ARG A 233 0.79 -12.79 11.08
CA ARG A 233 0.22 -12.30 12.36
C ARG A 233 1.20 -11.38 13.09
N ALA A 234 2.48 -11.71 13.10
CA ALA A 234 3.53 -10.89 13.70
C ALA A 234 3.69 -9.54 12.96
N SER A 235 3.62 -9.54 11.63
CA SER A 235 3.63 -8.32 10.81
C SER A 235 2.44 -7.41 11.11
N HIS A 236 1.23 -7.97 11.23
CA HIS A 236 0.04 -7.21 11.64
C HIS A 236 0.15 -6.67 13.07
N LEU A 237 0.72 -7.45 13.99
CA LEU A 237 0.95 -7.00 15.35
C LEU A 237 1.94 -5.83 15.38
N LEU A 238 3.03 -5.91 14.62
CA LEU A 238 4.00 -4.83 14.49
C LEU A 238 3.32 -3.56 13.96
N GLY A 239 2.57 -3.65 12.86
CA GLY A 239 1.81 -2.52 12.30
C GLY A 239 0.87 -1.86 13.30
N HIS A 240 0.03 -2.64 13.99
CA HIS A 240 -0.89 -2.12 15.00
C HIS A 240 -0.18 -1.46 16.18
N ARG A 241 0.93 -2.04 16.67
CA ARG A 241 1.68 -1.50 17.81
C ARG A 241 2.44 -0.25 17.43
N THR A 242 2.96 -0.15 16.21
CA THR A 242 3.58 1.07 15.73
C THR A 242 2.57 2.20 15.66
N LEU A 243 1.37 1.98 15.11
CA LEU A 243 0.32 3.01 15.12
C LEU A 243 -0.07 3.45 16.53
N ARG A 244 -0.18 2.51 17.47
CA ARG A 244 -0.44 2.84 18.88
C ARG A 244 0.66 3.68 19.47
N LEU A 245 1.92 3.28 19.25
CA LEU A 245 3.08 4.04 19.68
C LEU A 245 2.99 5.48 19.15
N MET A 246 2.72 5.67 17.85
CA MET A 246 2.57 7.00 17.25
C MET A 246 1.46 7.84 17.90
N ALA A 247 0.29 7.24 18.16
CA ALA A 247 -0.80 7.92 18.84
C ALA A 247 -0.42 8.32 20.29
N THR A 248 0.19 7.40 21.04
CA THR A 248 0.63 7.68 22.42
C THR A 248 1.70 8.75 22.48
N LEU A 249 2.65 8.75 21.54
CA LEU A 249 3.69 9.78 21.44
C LEU A 249 3.11 11.13 21.08
N HIS A 250 2.12 11.16 20.17
CA HIS A 250 1.41 12.40 19.83
C HIS A 250 0.68 12.99 21.04
N ALA A 251 -0.02 12.15 21.80
CA ALA A 251 -0.70 12.59 23.03
C ALA A 251 0.28 13.04 24.12
N LEU A 252 1.42 12.35 24.27
CA LEU A 252 2.49 12.76 25.20
C LEU A 252 3.07 14.11 24.83
N GLN A 253 3.33 14.35 23.55
CA GLN A 253 3.86 15.62 23.08
C GLN A 253 2.89 16.77 23.38
N GLN A 254 1.58 16.59 23.18
CA GLN A 254 0.58 17.60 23.53
C GLN A 254 0.60 17.92 25.03
N LEU A 255 0.72 16.90 25.90
CA LEU A 255 0.82 17.10 27.35
C LEU A 255 2.10 17.84 27.76
N LEU A 256 3.19 17.67 27.02
CA LEU A 256 4.44 18.39 27.25
C LEU A 256 4.34 19.86 26.79
N GLU A 257 3.69 20.11 25.65
CA GLU A 257 3.47 21.46 25.10
C GLU A 257 2.49 22.29 25.96
N ASP A 258 1.56 21.64 26.67
CA ASP A 258 0.58 22.29 27.57
C ASP A 258 1.23 23.03 28.77
N GLY A 259 2.53 22.82 29.04
CA GLY A 259 3.31 23.58 30.04
C GLY A 259 2.94 23.32 31.51
N ARG A 260 1.92 22.49 31.79
CA ARG A 260 1.42 22.17 33.14
C ARG A 260 2.32 21.19 33.91
N VAL A 261 3.26 20.54 33.23
CA VAL A 261 4.25 19.67 33.86
C VAL A 261 5.48 20.49 34.20
N PRO A 262 5.88 20.59 35.48
CA PRO A 262 7.09 21.30 35.86
C PRO A 262 8.32 20.74 35.14
N ALA A 263 9.18 21.62 34.62
CA ALA A 263 10.41 21.21 33.91
C ALA A 263 11.34 20.32 34.76
N GLN A 264 11.24 20.39 36.09
CA GLN A 264 12.03 19.64 37.06
C GLN A 264 11.39 18.33 37.51
N ALA A 265 10.17 18.01 37.03
CA ALA A 265 9.47 16.79 37.43
C ALA A 265 10.27 15.55 37.02
N ALA A 266 10.29 14.53 37.88
CA ALA A 266 10.96 13.25 37.62
C ALA A 266 10.51 12.61 36.28
N GLY A 267 9.29 12.90 35.84
CA GLY A 267 8.74 12.42 34.57
C GLY A 267 9.43 12.97 33.33
N ARG A 268 9.92 14.23 33.36
CA ARG A 268 10.64 14.81 32.22
C ARG A 268 11.99 14.10 32.01
N ARG A 269 12.72 13.83 33.10
CA ARG A 269 13.97 13.05 33.06
C ARG A 269 13.77 11.65 32.48
N LEU A 270 12.66 10.97 32.85
CA LEU A 270 12.33 9.65 32.30
C LEU A 270 11.96 9.70 30.81
N ILE A 271 11.39 10.81 30.34
CA ILE A 271 11.12 11.04 28.91
C ILE A 271 12.42 11.26 28.14
N ASP A 272 13.33 12.08 28.66
CA ASP A 272 14.62 12.34 28.03
C ASP A 272 15.45 11.05 27.94
N GLU A 273 15.41 10.23 29.00
CA GLU A 273 16.02 8.89 29.01
C GLU A 273 15.37 7.96 27.97
N ALA A 274 14.04 7.97 27.84
CA ALA A 274 13.34 7.21 26.82
C ALA A 274 13.72 7.67 25.40
N ALA A 275 13.80 8.98 25.16
CA ALA A 275 14.21 9.55 23.88
C ALA A 275 15.63 9.10 23.51
N ALA A 276 16.56 9.15 24.48
CA ALA A 276 17.94 8.68 24.30
C ALA A 276 17.98 7.18 23.95
N LEU A 277 17.23 6.34 24.66
CA LEU A 277 17.17 4.90 24.38
C LEU A 277 16.61 4.60 22.98
N PHE A 278 15.58 5.32 22.54
CA PHE A 278 15.03 5.15 21.20
C PHE A 278 16.00 5.61 20.10
N SER A 279 16.76 6.69 20.35
CA SER A 279 17.75 7.19 19.40
C SER A 279 18.96 6.27 19.23
N ALA A 280 19.33 5.55 20.31
CA ALA A 280 20.46 4.63 20.34
C ALA A 280 20.08 3.18 19.98
N TYR A 281 18.95 2.99 19.28
CA TYR A 281 18.49 1.67 18.86
C TYR A 281 19.53 1.00 17.94
N GLY A 282 19.92 -0.23 18.30
CA GLY A 282 20.86 -1.05 17.54
C GLY A 282 20.71 -2.51 17.90
N ASP A 283 21.34 -2.96 18.99
CA ASP A 283 21.17 -4.32 19.49
C ASP A 283 19.78 -4.51 20.13
N GLU A 284 18.99 -5.43 19.58
CA GLU A 284 17.62 -5.73 19.99
C GLU A 284 17.54 -6.21 21.44
N ALA A 285 18.44 -7.12 21.85
CA ALA A 285 18.40 -7.72 23.18
C ALA A 285 18.77 -6.70 24.26
N ALA A 286 19.85 -5.93 24.03
CA ALA A 286 20.25 -4.85 24.92
C ALA A 286 19.17 -3.75 25.00
N THR A 287 18.58 -3.36 23.87
CA THR A 287 17.50 -2.36 23.84
C THR A 287 16.30 -2.84 24.63
N ARG A 288 15.88 -4.09 24.45
CA ARG A 288 14.77 -4.69 25.19
C ARG A 288 15.00 -4.63 26.70
N ALA A 289 16.17 -5.05 27.17
CA ALA A 289 16.52 -5.04 28.59
C ALA A 289 16.46 -3.61 29.18
N ARG A 290 17.01 -2.62 28.46
CA ARG A 290 16.99 -1.21 28.87
C ARG A 290 15.58 -0.62 28.90
N LEU A 291 14.76 -0.88 27.87
CA LEU A 291 13.35 -0.44 27.84
C LEU A 291 12.53 -1.08 28.96
N GLN A 292 12.79 -2.35 29.29
CA GLN A 292 12.12 -3.03 30.39
C GLN A 292 12.52 -2.45 31.75
N ALA A 293 13.81 -2.17 31.97
CA ALA A 293 14.30 -1.50 33.17
C ALA A 293 13.68 -0.10 33.34
N LEU A 294 13.63 0.69 32.26
CA LEU A 294 12.99 2.00 32.26
C LEU A 294 11.49 1.89 32.57
N ARG A 295 10.80 0.91 31.98
CA ARG A 295 9.37 0.66 32.26
C ARG A 295 9.13 0.32 33.74
N HIS A 296 10.01 -0.43 34.40
CA HIS A 296 9.92 -0.68 35.84
C HIS A 296 10.12 0.59 36.67
N ARG A 297 11.07 1.46 36.30
CA ARG A 297 11.26 2.76 36.97
C ARG A 297 10.07 3.71 36.79
N VAL A 298 9.46 3.73 35.60
CA VAL A 298 8.22 4.49 35.35
C VAL A 298 7.06 3.95 36.20
N LEU A 299 6.96 2.63 36.39
CA LEU A 299 5.96 2.03 37.27
C LEU A 299 6.18 2.43 38.73
N ALA A 300 7.42 2.36 39.23
CA ALA A 300 7.75 2.79 40.58
C ALA A 300 7.45 4.29 40.80
N ALA A 301 7.70 5.14 39.80
CA ALA A 301 7.33 6.55 39.85
C ALA A 301 5.81 6.75 39.88
N LEU A 302 5.04 5.94 39.13
CA LEU A 302 3.58 5.95 39.19
C LEU A 302 3.03 5.54 40.55
N GLU A 303 3.65 4.54 41.19
CA GLU A 303 3.30 4.08 42.54
C GLU A 303 3.64 5.14 43.59
N ALA A 304 4.78 5.83 43.46
CA ALA A 304 5.15 6.92 44.36
C ALA A 304 4.16 8.10 44.26
N VAL A 305 3.78 8.50 43.04
CA VAL A 305 2.76 9.54 42.82
C VAL A 305 1.39 9.08 43.33
N ALA A 306 1.07 7.78 43.21
CA ALA A 306 -0.15 7.21 43.77
C ALA A 306 -0.20 7.27 45.30
N ALA A 307 0.94 7.09 45.97
CA ALA A 307 1.06 7.04 47.42
C ALA A 307 1.10 8.42 48.08
N ALA A 308 1.50 9.46 47.35
CA ALA A 308 1.57 10.83 47.86
C ALA A 308 0.18 11.48 48.12
N ASP A 309 -0.90 10.89 47.57
CA ASP A 309 -2.30 11.34 47.69
C ASP A 309 -2.52 12.84 47.46
N SER A 310 -1.64 13.45 46.64
CA SER A 310 -1.68 14.86 46.30
C SER A 310 -2.43 15.07 44.98
N ASP A 311 -3.50 15.85 45.06
CA ASP A 311 -4.44 16.04 43.95
C ASP A 311 -4.24 17.37 43.20
N THR A 312 -3.02 17.90 43.20
CA THR A 312 -2.76 19.16 42.48
C THR A 312 -2.85 18.95 40.96
N PRO A 313 -3.30 19.96 40.18
CA PRO A 313 -3.38 19.85 38.73
C PRO A 313 -2.06 19.44 38.06
N GLY A 314 -0.91 19.83 38.64
CA GLY A 314 0.43 19.45 38.21
C GLY A 314 0.73 17.97 38.45
N ASP A 315 0.32 17.42 39.59
CA ASP A 315 0.50 16.00 39.93
C ASP A 315 -0.32 15.09 39.01
N LEU A 316 -1.56 15.49 38.69
CA LEU A 316 -2.39 14.75 37.72
C LEU A 316 -1.80 14.79 36.31
N ALA A 317 -1.27 15.93 35.88
CA ALA A 317 -0.58 16.05 34.59
C ALA A 317 0.68 15.17 34.56
N HIS A 318 1.46 15.17 35.64
CA HIS A 318 2.64 14.32 35.82
C HIS A 318 2.27 12.83 35.79
N GLN A 319 1.19 12.43 36.46
CA GLN A 319 0.69 11.05 36.45
C GLN A 319 0.27 10.61 35.04
N ARG A 320 -0.47 11.44 34.30
CA ARG A 320 -0.89 11.15 32.92
C ARG A 320 0.30 10.97 31.97
N LEU A 321 1.32 11.80 32.15
CA LEU A 321 2.58 11.71 31.41
C LEU A 321 3.28 10.38 31.68
N LEU A 322 3.39 9.96 32.95
CA LEU A 322 3.97 8.67 33.31
C LEU A 322 3.14 7.48 32.77
N ILE A 323 1.80 7.57 32.78
CA ILE A 323 0.91 6.56 32.18
C ILE A 323 1.19 6.43 30.68
N GLY A 324 1.21 7.56 29.96
CA GLY A 324 1.47 7.57 28.53
C GLY A 324 2.87 7.05 28.18
N LEU A 325 3.89 7.40 28.98
CA LEU A 325 5.25 6.89 28.80
C LEU A 325 5.32 5.38 29.01
N ARG A 326 4.67 4.86 30.07
CA ARG A 326 4.57 3.42 30.32
C ARG A 326 3.90 2.68 29.16
N GLU A 327 2.85 3.27 28.58
CA GLU A 327 2.15 2.70 27.41
C GLU A 327 3.04 2.70 26.17
N ALA A 328 3.75 3.80 25.89
CA ALA A 328 4.71 3.90 24.79
C ALA A 328 5.82 2.84 24.91
N LEU A 329 6.44 2.71 26.09
CA LEU A 329 7.44 1.67 26.37
C LEU A 329 6.85 0.25 26.23
N GLY A 330 5.61 0.06 26.68
CA GLY A 330 4.90 -1.21 26.50
C GLY A 330 4.65 -1.55 25.03
N HIS A 331 4.31 -0.57 24.19
CA HIS A 331 4.18 -0.77 22.74
C HIS A 331 5.53 -1.10 22.09
N ALA A 332 6.59 -0.37 22.45
CA ALA A 332 7.94 -0.64 21.95
C ALA A 332 8.42 -2.06 22.26
N LEU A 333 8.19 -2.56 23.49
CA LEU A 333 8.54 -3.94 23.87
C LEU A 333 7.79 -4.99 23.03
N VAL A 334 6.48 -4.79 22.79
CA VAL A 334 5.70 -5.70 21.95
C VAL A 334 6.10 -5.61 20.48
N MET A 335 6.58 -4.45 20.01
CA MET A 335 7.14 -4.31 18.66
C MET A 335 8.42 -5.15 18.50
N LEU A 336 9.29 -5.16 19.51
CA LEU A 336 10.47 -6.05 19.54
C LEU A 336 10.05 -7.52 19.55
N ASP A 337 9.07 -7.91 20.37
CA ASP A 337 8.50 -9.28 20.35
C ASP A 337 7.95 -9.65 18.96
N ALA A 338 7.22 -8.74 18.31
CA ALA A 338 6.66 -8.96 16.99
C ALA A 338 7.75 -9.12 15.94
N ARG A 339 8.82 -8.31 15.99
CA ARG A 339 9.99 -8.46 15.11
C ARG A 339 10.66 -9.82 15.30
N ALA A 340 10.91 -10.23 16.55
CA ALA A 340 11.50 -11.53 16.85
C ALA A 340 10.62 -12.67 16.31
N ALA A 341 9.30 -12.55 16.41
CA ALA A 341 8.35 -13.52 15.87
C ALA A 341 8.24 -13.51 14.33
N ILE A 342 8.63 -12.43 13.64
CA ILE A 342 8.79 -12.45 12.17
C ILE A 342 10.02 -13.30 11.81
N ALA A 343 11.12 -13.14 12.55
CA ALA A 343 12.35 -13.88 12.34
C ALA A 343 12.19 -15.38 12.66
N ALA A 344 11.57 -15.70 13.80
CA ALA A 344 11.32 -17.06 14.28
C ALA A 344 9.95 -17.12 14.99
N PRO A 345 8.86 -17.43 14.26
CA PRO A 345 7.50 -17.44 14.82
C PRO A 345 7.31 -18.32 16.05
N GLY A 346 7.98 -19.49 16.11
CA GLY A 346 7.96 -20.39 17.26
C GLY A 346 6.54 -20.73 17.79
N ARG A 347 6.45 -21.31 18.99
CA ARG A 347 5.17 -21.63 19.68
C ARG A 347 4.33 -20.39 20.08
N GLN A 348 4.74 -19.18 19.71
CA GLN A 348 4.05 -17.96 20.13
C GLN A 348 2.71 -17.81 19.40
N ARG A 349 1.60 -18.01 20.14
CA ARG A 349 0.25 -17.75 19.65
C ARG A 349 -0.03 -16.25 19.65
N LEU A 350 0.57 -15.53 18.69
CA LEU A 350 0.28 -14.12 18.46
C LEU A 350 -1.08 -13.96 17.79
N HIS A 351 -1.86 -13.02 18.30
CA HIS A 351 -3.18 -12.66 17.77
C HIS A 351 -3.06 -11.38 16.92
N GLY A 352 -2.55 -11.54 15.69
CA GLY A 352 -2.57 -10.48 14.67
C GLY A 352 -3.80 -10.62 13.79
N THR A 353 -4.78 -9.73 13.94
CA THR A 353 -5.95 -9.67 13.04
C THR A 353 -5.57 -8.96 11.75
N ALA A 354 -6.04 -9.45 10.60
CA ALA A 354 -5.80 -8.79 9.33
C ALA A 354 -6.42 -7.37 9.34
N PRO A 355 -5.68 -6.33 8.91
CA PRO A 355 -6.19 -4.97 8.84
C PRO A 355 -7.29 -4.90 7.78
N THR A 356 -8.37 -4.19 8.08
CA THR A 356 -9.38 -3.88 7.06
C THR A 356 -8.94 -2.65 6.27
N ARG A 357 -8.60 -2.85 5.01
CA ARG A 357 -8.13 -1.78 4.13
C ARG A 357 -9.28 -0.92 3.60
N HIS A 358 -8.97 0.35 3.31
CA HIS A 358 -9.91 1.25 2.67
C HIS A 358 -10.06 0.88 1.18
N ARG A 359 -11.30 0.60 0.74
CA ARG A 359 -11.60 0.31 -0.67
C ARG A 359 -12.32 1.50 -1.29
N ASP A 360 -11.60 2.30 -2.08
CA ASP A 360 -12.20 3.42 -2.80
C ASP A 360 -12.94 2.95 -4.07
N ARG A 361 -14.22 2.59 -3.88
CA ARG A 361 -15.11 2.16 -4.95
C ARG A 361 -15.28 3.18 -6.08
N LEU A 362 -15.16 4.47 -5.78
CA LEU A 362 -15.35 5.52 -6.79
C LEU A 362 -14.10 5.63 -7.66
N SER A 363 -12.91 5.64 -7.05
CA SER A 363 -11.66 5.57 -7.81
C SER A 363 -11.58 4.30 -8.66
N ALA A 364 -12.05 3.16 -8.14
CA ALA A 364 -12.14 1.92 -8.89
C ALA A 364 -13.09 2.01 -10.08
N LEU A 365 -14.25 2.67 -9.92
CA LEU A 365 -15.20 2.89 -11.02
C LEU A 365 -14.63 3.81 -12.10
N LEU A 366 -13.95 4.90 -11.73
CA LEU A 366 -13.30 5.79 -12.70
C LEU A 366 -12.21 5.06 -13.49
N ASN A 367 -11.41 4.22 -12.81
CA ASN A 367 -10.41 3.39 -13.47
C ASN A 367 -11.04 2.40 -14.45
N ALA A 368 -12.15 1.77 -14.06
CA ALA A 368 -12.91 0.87 -14.93
C ALA A 368 -13.47 1.60 -16.17
N LEU A 369 -14.13 2.75 -15.98
CA LEU A 369 -14.67 3.56 -17.07
C LEU A 369 -13.57 4.01 -18.04
N ARG A 370 -12.39 4.39 -17.53
CA ARG A 370 -11.24 4.77 -18.35
C ARG A 370 -10.73 3.60 -19.19
N ALA A 371 -10.54 2.42 -18.58
CA ALA A 371 -10.09 1.23 -19.30
C ALA A 371 -11.11 0.76 -20.35
N GLY A 372 -12.40 0.73 -19.99
CA GLY A 372 -13.48 0.41 -20.91
C GLY A 372 -13.57 1.40 -22.06
N GLY A 373 -13.51 2.71 -21.77
CA GLY A 373 -13.54 3.75 -22.79
C GLY A 373 -12.36 3.70 -23.76
N ALA A 374 -11.14 3.44 -23.24
CA ALA A 374 -9.95 3.28 -24.08
C ALA A 374 -10.08 2.06 -25.01
N PHE A 375 -10.54 0.91 -24.49
CA PHE A 375 -10.79 -0.27 -25.29
C PHE A 375 -11.89 -0.04 -26.33
N ALA A 376 -13.03 0.50 -25.93
CA ALA A 376 -14.17 0.75 -26.82
C ALA A 376 -13.82 1.72 -27.96
N LEU A 377 -13.03 2.77 -27.70
CA LEU A 377 -12.55 3.69 -28.74
C LEU A 377 -11.70 2.97 -29.78
N LEU A 378 -10.75 2.15 -29.34
CA LEU A 378 -9.85 1.41 -30.23
C LEU A 378 -10.59 0.29 -30.97
N ALA A 379 -11.54 -0.38 -30.32
CA ALA A 379 -12.40 -1.38 -30.94
C ALA A 379 -13.31 -0.75 -32.02
N TRP A 380 -13.87 0.43 -31.76
CA TRP A 380 -14.63 1.18 -32.75
C TRP A 380 -13.75 1.59 -33.94
N ALA A 381 -12.54 2.11 -33.68
CA ALA A 381 -11.60 2.45 -34.75
C ALA A 381 -11.21 1.22 -35.58
N TRP A 382 -11.03 0.05 -34.95
CA TRP A 382 -10.76 -1.21 -35.64
C TRP A 382 -11.91 -1.63 -36.56
N LEU A 383 -13.16 -1.59 -36.07
CA LEU A 383 -14.34 -1.91 -36.88
C LEU A 383 -14.51 -0.95 -38.06
N ALA A 384 -14.18 0.33 -37.89
CA ALA A 384 -14.33 1.34 -38.93
C ALA A 384 -13.23 1.27 -40.01
N THR A 385 -12.00 0.90 -39.63
CA THR A 385 -10.84 0.97 -40.52
C THR A 385 -10.34 -0.38 -41.02
N GLY A 386 -10.65 -1.47 -40.31
CA GLY A 386 -10.04 -2.78 -40.54
C GLY A 386 -8.55 -2.81 -40.24
N TRP A 387 -8.00 -1.80 -39.56
CA TRP A 387 -6.55 -1.67 -39.35
C TRP A 387 -6.00 -2.81 -38.48
N GLU A 388 -5.14 -3.65 -39.05
CA GLU A 388 -4.56 -4.81 -38.36
C GLU A 388 -3.79 -4.43 -37.08
N GLY A 389 -3.09 -3.29 -37.10
CA GLY A 389 -2.34 -2.79 -35.94
C GLY A 389 -3.22 -2.41 -34.75
N ALA A 390 -4.53 -2.26 -34.94
CA ALA A 390 -5.47 -1.93 -33.88
C ALA A 390 -5.58 -3.04 -32.83
N MET A 391 -5.37 -4.31 -33.20
CA MET A 391 -5.37 -5.43 -32.24
C MET A 391 -4.25 -5.27 -31.20
N GLY A 392 -3.04 -4.94 -31.66
CA GLY A 392 -1.91 -4.63 -30.78
C GLY A 392 -2.15 -3.39 -29.92
N ALA A 393 -2.80 -2.36 -30.49
CA ALA A 393 -3.18 -1.15 -29.76
C ALA A 393 -4.16 -1.45 -28.62
N MET A 394 -5.24 -2.18 -28.89
CA MET A 394 -6.25 -2.57 -27.90
C MET A 394 -5.63 -3.39 -26.76
N MET A 395 -4.70 -4.28 -27.08
CA MET A 395 -4.03 -5.13 -26.11
C MET A 395 -3.17 -4.33 -25.14
N ILE A 396 -2.28 -3.50 -25.66
CA ILE A 396 -1.42 -2.64 -24.85
C ILE A 396 -2.26 -1.64 -24.05
N ALA A 397 -3.32 -1.07 -24.65
CA ALA A 397 -4.20 -0.16 -23.95
C ALA A 397 -4.92 -0.83 -22.76
N THR A 398 -5.44 -2.03 -22.96
CA THR A 398 -6.14 -2.81 -21.92
C THR A 398 -5.18 -3.17 -20.78
N LEU A 399 -4.01 -3.73 -21.12
CA LEU A 399 -3.00 -4.13 -20.15
C LEU A 399 -2.51 -2.94 -19.31
N LEU A 400 -2.10 -1.85 -19.96
CA LEU A 400 -1.48 -0.71 -19.28
C LEU A 400 -2.48 0.17 -18.54
N SER A 401 -3.71 0.31 -19.04
CA SER A 401 -4.75 1.06 -18.33
C SER A 401 -5.06 0.41 -16.98
N ALA A 402 -5.19 -0.92 -16.95
CA ALA A 402 -5.44 -1.65 -15.72
C ALA A 402 -4.20 -1.71 -14.80
N LEU A 403 -2.99 -1.85 -15.37
CA LEU A 403 -1.74 -1.88 -14.59
C LEU A 403 -1.42 -0.54 -13.93
N PHE A 404 -1.50 0.57 -14.69
CA PHE A 404 -1.16 1.90 -14.19
C PHE A 404 -2.26 2.54 -13.35
N ALA A 405 -3.49 2.03 -13.40
CA ALA A 405 -4.58 2.50 -12.56
C ALA A 405 -4.29 2.42 -11.05
N GLY A 406 -3.39 1.52 -10.63
CA GLY A 406 -2.94 1.38 -9.25
C GLY A 406 -1.74 2.27 -8.87
N PHE A 407 -1.15 2.98 -9.82
CA PHE A 407 0.02 3.83 -9.55
C PHE A 407 -0.41 5.22 -9.09
N GLU A 408 0.40 5.83 -8.21
CA GLU A 408 0.11 7.16 -7.65
C GLU A 408 0.06 8.25 -8.72
N ARG A 409 0.96 8.18 -9.69
CA ARG A 409 1.07 9.12 -10.82
C ARG A 409 0.94 8.36 -12.14
N PRO A 410 -0.28 7.97 -12.54
CA PRO A 410 -0.49 7.09 -13.70
C PRO A 410 -0.07 7.73 -15.03
N VAL A 411 -0.25 9.05 -15.17
CA VAL A 411 0.20 9.79 -16.36
C VAL A 411 1.72 9.75 -16.49
N THR A 412 2.44 10.02 -15.40
CA THR A 412 3.92 9.98 -15.39
C THR A 412 4.42 8.58 -15.72
N ALA A 413 3.83 7.54 -15.14
CA ALA A 413 4.18 6.16 -15.44
C ALA A 413 3.92 5.80 -16.90
N SER A 414 2.78 6.22 -17.46
CA SER A 414 2.43 5.98 -18.86
C SER A 414 3.39 6.70 -19.82
N LEU A 415 3.80 7.94 -19.50
CA LEU A 415 4.78 8.68 -20.29
C LEU A 415 6.18 8.07 -20.19
N LEU A 416 6.57 7.56 -19.02
CA LEU A 416 7.84 6.84 -18.87
C LEU A 416 7.83 5.52 -19.66
N TYR A 417 6.69 4.83 -19.69
CA TYR A 417 6.50 3.65 -20.53
C TYR A 417 6.65 4.01 -22.02
N LEU A 418 6.01 5.09 -22.47
CA LEU A 418 6.15 5.58 -23.84
C LEU A 418 7.61 5.87 -24.21
N LYS A 419 8.38 6.49 -23.32
CA LYS A 419 9.83 6.73 -23.54
C LYS A 419 10.62 5.44 -23.70
N GLY A 420 10.33 4.43 -22.88
CA GLY A 420 10.96 3.11 -23.00
C GLY A 420 10.58 2.38 -24.28
N LEU A 421 9.32 2.48 -24.71
CA LEU A 421 8.85 1.94 -25.98
C LEU A 421 9.52 2.63 -27.18
N LEU A 422 9.68 3.95 -27.16
CA LEU A 422 10.41 4.69 -28.20
C LEU A 422 11.87 4.25 -28.30
N ALA A 423 12.51 3.93 -27.18
CA ALA A 423 13.85 3.35 -27.19
C ALA A 423 13.87 1.87 -27.67
N ALA A 424 12.77 1.13 -27.47
CA ALA A 424 12.65 -0.25 -27.91
C ALA A 424 12.55 -0.39 -29.44
N ILE A 425 11.96 0.59 -30.15
CA ILE A 425 11.80 0.54 -31.60
C ILE A 425 13.14 0.39 -32.34
N PRO A 426 14.15 1.28 -32.18
CA PRO A 426 15.44 1.12 -32.86
C PRO A 426 16.19 -0.12 -32.39
N SER A 427 16.04 -0.50 -31.12
CA SER A 427 16.62 -1.74 -30.58
C SER A 427 16.03 -2.98 -31.25
N ALA A 428 14.71 -3.08 -31.35
CA ALA A 428 14.03 -4.21 -31.96
C ALA A 428 14.24 -4.29 -33.48
N LEU A 429 14.42 -3.13 -34.14
CA LEU A 429 14.83 -3.09 -35.55
C LEU A 429 16.24 -3.67 -35.72
N LEU A 430 17.21 -3.21 -34.90
CA LEU A 430 18.58 -3.69 -34.97
C LEU A 430 18.70 -5.17 -34.59
N PHE A 431 18.26 -5.54 -33.39
CA PHE A 431 18.43 -6.90 -32.85
C PHE A 431 17.43 -7.90 -33.42
N GLY A 432 16.22 -7.48 -33.78
CA GLY A 432 15.15 -8.36 -34.24
C GLY A 432 15.04 -8.48 -35.75
N HIS A 433 15.51 -7.50 -36.53
CA HIS A 433 15.43 -7.57 -38.00
C HIS A 433 16.83 -7.63 -38.61
N VAL A 434 17.70 -6.66 -38.32
CA VAL A 434 19.02 -6.59 -38.98
C VAL A 434 19.94 -7.73 -38.57
N LEU A 435 20.08 -7.98 -37.26
CA LEU A 435 20.99 -9.00 -36.73
C LEU A 435 20.38 -10.40 -36.71
N LEU A 436 19.07 -10.52 -36.54
CA LEU A 436 18.38 -11.82 -36.43
C LEU A 436 18.02 -12.43 -37.79
N ALA A 437 17.85 -11.62 -38.85
CA ALA A 437 17.58 -12.15 -40.19
C ALA A 437 18.64 -13.15 -40.71
N PRO A 438 19.97 -12.92 -40.53
CA PRO A 438 20.98 -13.91 -40.91
C PRO A 438 21.20 -15.00 -39.83
N ALA A 439 20.54 -14.91 -38.68
CA ALA A 439 20.83 -15.77 -37.55
C ALA A 439 20.15 -17.14 -37.69
N ASN A 440 20.92 -18.21 -37.46
CA ASN A 440 20.42 -19.58 -37.51
C ASN A 440 20.55 -20.27 -36.15
N GLY A 441 19.49 -20.99 -35.77
CA GLY A 441 19.45 -21.80 -34.57
C GLY A 441 19.19 -21.03 -33.28
N PHE A 442 18.80 -21.78 -32.25
CA PHE A 442 18.45 -21.25 -30.94
C PHE A 442 19.58 -20.50 -30.20
N PRO A 443 20.86 -20.93 -30.26
CA PRO A 443 21.93 -20.23 -29.55
C PRO A 443 22.12 -18.78 -30.01
N LEU A 444 22.03 -18.52 -31.31
CA LEU A 444 22.21 -17.17 -31.85
C LEU A 444 20.99 -16.28 -31.60
N LEU A 445 19.77 -16.84 -31.71
CA LEU A 445 18.53 -16.18 -31.26
C LEU A 445 18.65 -15.75 -29.79
N THR A 446 19.15 -16.65 -28.94
CA THR A 446 19.34 -16.40 -27.50
C THR A 446 20.34 -15.27 -27.27
N LEU A 447 21.50 -15.29 -27.94
CA LEU A 447 22.54 -14.27 -27.79
C LEU A 447 22.03 -12.87 -28.19
N LEU A 448 21.28 -12.79 -29.29
CA LEU A 448 20.73 -11.55 -29.81
C LEU A 448 19.60 -11.00 -28.95
N LEU A 449 18.71 -11.86 -28.42
CA LEU A 449 17.66 -11.46 -27.48
C LEU A 449 18.21 -11.13 -26.09
N LEU A 450 19.22 -11.85 -25.63
CA LEU A 450 19.85 -11.66 -24.32
C LEU A 450 20.31 -10.21 -24.15
N THR A 451 20.88 -9.61 -25.19
CA THR A 451 21.47 -8.27 -25.12
C THR A 451 20.46 -7.18 -24.71
N PRO A 452 19.37 -6.90 -25.46
CA PRO A 452 18.39 -5.90 -25.06
C PRO A 452 17.61 -6.31 -23.80
N LEU A 453 17.28 -7.60 -23.62
CA LEU A 453 16.49 -8.04 -22.45
C LEU A 453 17.30 -7.87 -21.15
N PHE A 454 18.56 -8.27 -21.16
CA PHE A 454 19.45 -8.13 -20.00
C PHE A 454 19.70 -6.66 -19.65
N LEU A 455 19.98 -5.80 -20.64
CA LEU A 455 20.19 -4.36 -20.40
C LEU A 455 18.94 -3.68 -19.85
N GLY A 456 17.76 -4.06 -20.36
CA GLY A 456 16.50 -3.58 -19.83
C GLY A 456 16.27 -4.05 -18.39
N LEU A 457 16.50 -5.33 -18.09
CA LEU A 457 16.32 -5.87 -16.73
C LEU A 457 17.36 -5.32 -15.74
N LEU A 458 18.60 -5.09 -16.16
CA LEU A 458 19.62 -4.46 -15.32
C LEU A 458 19.22 -3.05 -14.92
N GLY A 459 18.72 -2.26 -15.88
CA GLY A 459 18.17 -0.94 -15.59
C GLY A 459 16.91 -1.01 -14.71
N ALA A 460 16.08 -2.04 -14.89
CA ALA A 460 14.86 -2.22 -14.11
C ALA A 460 15.11 -2.59 -12.62
N ALA A 461 16.33 -3.02 -12.28
CA ALA A 461 16.71 -3.24 -10.88
C ALA A 461 16.72 -1.95 -10.05
N GLU A 462 16.90 -0.79 -10.69
CA GLU A 462 16.83 0.51 -10.04
C GLU A 462 15.36 1.00 -10.02
N PRO A 463 14.73 1.23 -8.84
CA PRO A 463 13.31 1.57 -8.74
C PRO A 463 12.88 2.79 -9.55
N ARG A 464 13.80 3.76 -9.73
CA ARG A 464 13.56 4.99 -10.49
C ARG A 464 13.55 4.77 -12.01
N LEU A 465 14.25 3.73 -12.48
CA LEU A 465 14.37 3.38 -13.90
C LEU A 465 13.47 2.20 -14.28
N MET A 466 12.85 1.52 -13.31
CA MET A 466 11.98 0.36 -13.52
C MET A 466 10.92 0.57 -14.61
N GLY A 467 10.20 1.71 -14.59
CA GLY A 467 9.15 2.02 -15.57
C GLY A 467 9.63 2.01 -17.04
N PRO A 468 10.56 2.91 -17.44
CA PRO A 468 11.04 2.95 -18.82
C PRO A 468 11.80 1.69 -19.23
N CYS A 469 12.58 1.08 -18.33
CA CYS A 469 13.34 -0.12 -18.65
C CYS A 469 12.46 -1.36 -18.84
N LEU A 470 11.38 -1.50 -18.05
CA LEU A 470 10.39 -2.55 -18.27
C LEU A 470 9.66 -2.38 -19.61
N ALA A 471 9.32 -1.14 -19.97
CA ALA A 471 8.73 -0.84 -21.27
C ALA A 471 9.69 -1.15 -22.43
N PHE A 472 10.99 -0.92 -22.23
CA PHE A 472 12.02 -1.32 -23.18
C PHE A 472 12.06 -2.85 -23.37
N VAL A 473 12.05 -3.64 -22.28
CA VAL A 473 12.02 -5.10 -22.34
C VAL A 473 10.76 -5.61 -23.05
N ILE A 474 9.58 -5.17 -22.60
CA ILE A 474 8.30 -5.61 -23.18
C ILE A 474 8.18 -5.16 -24.64
N GLY A 475 8.58 -3.93 -24.95
CA GLY A 475 8.60 -3.41 -26.31
C GLY A 475 9.48 -4.23 -27.24
N ASN A 476 10.69 -4.62 -26.80
CA ASN A 476 11.54 -5.51 -27.59
C ASN A 476 10.87 -6.87 -27.82
N ILE A 477 10.28 -7.50 -26.80
CA ILE A 477 9.61 -8.80 -26.98
C ILE A 477 8.45 -8.69 -27.97
N MET A 478 7.62 -7.66 -27.84
CA MET A 478 6.40 -7.51 -28.63
C MET A 478 6.67 -7.06 -30.07
N LEU A 479 7.78 -6.36 -30.31
CA LEU A 479 8.17 -5.93 -31.65
C LEU A 479 8.93 -7.03 -32.41
N ILE A 480 9.73 -7.83 -31.70
CA ILE A 480 10.49 -8.94 -32.30
C ILE A 480 9.59 -10.18 -32.50
N MET A 481 8.66 -10.45 -31.59
CA MET A 481 7.77 -11.62 -31.61
C MET A 481 8.53 -12.93 -31.89
N PRO A 482 9.49 -13.33 -31.03
CA PRO A 482 10.24 -14.55 -31.24
C PRO A 482 9.31 -15.77 -31.33
N GLY A 483 9.50 -16.60 -32.35
CA GLY A 483 8.66 -17.76 -32.68
C GLY A 483 9.35 -18.69 -33.68
N ASN A 484 8.77 -19.87 -33.95
CA ASN A 484 9.29 -20.81 -34.95
C ASN A 484 9.10 -20.29 -36.38
N ALA A 485 8.07 -19.49 -36.62
CA ALA A 485 7.79 -18.83 -37.90
C ALA A 485 7.92 -17.30 -37.79
N MET A 486 9.15 -16.79 -37.69
CA MET A 486 9.40 -15.34 -37.64
C MET A 486 9.30 -14.69 -39.03
N SER A 487 8.56 -13.59 -39.12
CA SER A 487 8.56 -12.68 -40.27
C SER A 487 9.51 -11.51 -40.00
N PHE A 488 10.39 -11.22 -40.95
CA PHE A 488 11.29 -10.05 -40.92
C PHE A 488 10.80 -8.92 -41.85
N ALA A 489 9.51 -8.91 -42.17
CA ALA A 489 8.89 -7.88 -42.99
C ALA A 489 8.81 -6.54 -42.23
N VAL A 490 9.33 -5.47 -42.84
CA VAL A 490 9.48 -4.16 -42.20
C VAL A 490 8.14 -3.45 -42.04
N ASP A 491 7.20 -3.68 -42.96
CA ASP A 491 5.83 -3.20 -42.94
C ASP A 491 5.04 -3.77 -41.74
N ASP A 492 5.12 -5.09 -41.51
CA ASP A 492 4.56 -5.73 -40.33
C ASP A 492 5.13 -5.12 -39.03
N PHE A 493 6.45 -4.93 -38.98
CA PHE A 493 7.13 -4.32 -37.84
C PHE A 493 6.68 -2.88 -37.59
N ALA A 494 6.61 -2.07 -38.64
CA ALA A 494 6.16 -0.68 -38.56
C ALA A 494 4.70 -0.63 -38.09
N ASN A 495 3.84 -1.51 -38.59
CA ASN A 495 2.44 -1.62 -38.20
C ASN A 495 2.29 -1.98 -36.72
N ARG A 496 3.07 -2.96 -36.22
CA ARG A 496 3.13 -3.32 -34.79
C ARG A 496 3.61 -2.16 -33.93
N ALA A 497 4.66 -1.46 -34.33
CA ALA A 497 5.19 -0.30 -33.62
C ALA A 497 4.16 0.83 -33.52
N LEU A 498 3.48 1.15 -34.62
CA LEU A 498 2.39 2.13 -34.65
C LEU A 498 1.24 1.70 -33.73
N GLY A 499 0.83 0.43 -33.78
CA GLY A 499 -0.20 -0.12 -32.89
C GLY A 499 0.13 0.10 -31.41
N MET A 500 1.36 -0.22 -30.99
CA MET A 500 1.78 -0.01 -29.60
C MET A 500 1.84 1.48 -29.22
N LEU A 501 2.35 2.34 -30.09
CA LEU A 501 2.40 3.79 -29.85
C LEU A 501 1.00 4.38 -29.69
N VAL A 502 0.06 3.99 -30.53
CA VAL A 502 -1.36 4.39 -30.44
C VAL A 502 -1.98 3.85 -29.14
N GLY A 503 -1.74 2.59 -28.79
CA GLY A 503 -2.22 1.98 -27.56
C GLY A 503 -1.76 2.72 -26.30
N VAL A 504 -0.45 2.97 -26.17
CA VAL A 504 0.12 3.72 -25.03
C VAL A 504 -0.39 5.16 -25.01
N SER A 505 -0.47 5.81 -26.18
CA SER A 505 -0.95 7.20 -26.28
C SER A 505 -2.42 7.32 -25.85
N THR A 506 -3.25 6.33 -26.19
CA THR A 506 -4.65 6.25 -25.76
C THR A 506 -4.75 6.13 -24.24
N VAL A 507 -3.87 5.35 -23.61
CA VAL A 507 -3.80 5.24 -22.14
C VAL A 507 -3.39 6.56 -21.49
N VAL A 508 -2.34 7.21 -22.02
CA VAL A 508 -1.91 8.55 -21.56
C VAL A 508 -3.06 9.54 -21.64
N MET A 509 -3.76 9.57 -22.77
CA MET A 509 -4.89 10.47 -22.99
C MET A 509 -6.06 10.14 -22.07
N GLY A 510 -6.39 8.86 -21.89
CA GLY A 510 -7.43 8.41 -20.96
C GLY A 510 -7.16 8.88 -19.52
N PHE A 511 -5.92 8.83 -19.05
CA PHE A 511 -5.57 9.33 -17.71
C PHE A 511 -5.59 10.86 -17.61
N ARG A 512 -5.41 11.59 -18.73
CA ARG A 512 -5.51 13.05 -18.77
C ARG A 512 -6.95 13.56 -18.87
N LEU A 513 -7.78 12.92 -19.69
CA LEU A 513 -9.18 13.32 -19.92
C LEU A 513 -10.09 12.95 -18.76
N LEU A 514 -9.87 11.78 -18.16
CA LEU A 514 -10.58 11.32 -16.96
C LEU A 514 -9.56 11.28 -15.82
N PRO A 515 -9.16 12.42 -15.22
CA PRO A 515 -8.26 12.42 -14.08
C PRO A 515 -8.91 11.73 -12.87
N GLY A 516 -8.08 11.37 -11.89
CA GLY A 516 -8.59 10.84 -10.62
C GLY A 516 -9.47 11.85 -9.88
N LEU A 517 -10.01 11.43 -8.74
CA LEU A 517 -10.78 12.31 -7.86
C LEU A 517 -9.97 13.58 -7.50
N PRO A 518 -10.59 14.77 -7.57
CA PRO A 518 -9.92 16.00 -7.17
C PRO A 518 -9.53 15.95 -5.70
N THR A 519 -8.40 16.57 -5.38
CA THR A 519 -7.72 16.53 -4.08
C THR A 519 -8.66 16.87 -2.92
N GLU A 520 -9.50 17.89 -3.08
CA GLU A 520 -10.43 18.36 -2.05
C GLU A 520 -11.57 17.35 -1.77
N LEU A 521 -12.08 16.67 -2.82
CA LEU A 521 -13.06 15.60 -2.63
C LEU A 521 -12.43 14.40 -1.90
N ARG A 522 -11.18 14.06 -2.22
CA ARG A 522 -10.46 12.98 -1.54
C ARG A 522 -10.23 13.32 -0.06
N ARG A 523 -9.78 14.53 0.27
CA ARG A 523 -9.68 15.05 1.65
C ARG A 523 -11.00 14.90 2.40
N ARG A 524 -12.09 15.46 1.88
CA ARG A 524 -13.42 15.41 2.52
C ARG A 524 -13.89 13.98 2.74
N ARG A 525 -13.61 13.06 1.81
CA ARG A 525 -13.97 11.64 1.93
C ARG A 525 -13.14 10.93 2.98
N LEU A 526 -11.84 11.18 3.08
CA LEU A 526 -10.97 10.63 4.11
C LEU A 526 -11.45 11.06 5.51
N ILE A 527 -11.74 12.36 5.68
CA ILE A 527 -12.30 12.90 6.93
C ILE A 527 -13.64 12.24 7.26
N ARG A 528 -14.59 12.21 6.32
CA ARG A 528 -15.89 11.54 6.52
C ARG A 528 -15.75 10.06 6.86
N ALA A 529 -14.79 9.36 6.27
CA ALA A 529 -14.51 7.96 6.57
C ALA A 529 -13.98 7.79 8.00
N THR A 530 -13.08 8.65 8.46
CA THR A 530 -12.61 8.68 9.85
C THR A 530 -13.75 8.99 10.82
N VAL A 531 -14.57 10.00 10.55
CA VAL A 531 -15.77 10.35 11.33
C VAL A 531 -16.72 9.15 11.44
N HIS A 532 -16.96 8.46 10.33
CA HIS A 532 -17.84 7.28 10.30
C HIS A 532 -17.30 6.13 11.13
N ASP A 533 -15.99 5.89 11.09
CA ASP A 533 -15.37 4.85 11.91
C ASP A 533 -15.38 5.24 13.40
N LEU A 534 -15.09 6.51 13.75
CA LEU A 534 -15.21 7.02 15.12
C LEU A 534 -16.62 6.82 15.68
N ARG A 535 -17.68 7.11 14.90
CA ARG A 535 -19.08 6.84 15.31
C ARG A 535 -19.36 5.35 15.49
N ARG A 536 -18.74 4.49 14.68
CA ARG A 536 -18.94 3.04 14.74
C ARG A 536 -18.11 2.35 15.82
N LEU A 537 -17.10 3.02 16.39
CA LEU A 537 -16.32 2.50 17.50
C LEU A 537 -17.20 2.11 18.68
N TYR A 538 -18.32 2.81 18.94
CA TYR A 538 -19.25 2.47 20.03
C TYR A 538 -19.96 1.12 19.85
N ARG A 539 -20.30 0.72 18.61
CA ARG A 539 -21.26 -0.40 18.37
C ARG A 539 -20.64 -1.79 18.24
N ARG A 540 -19.35 -1.89 17.93
CA ARG A 540 -18.70 -3.18 17.56
C ARG A 540 -18.06 -3.84 18.78
N PRO A 541 -17.87 -5.16 18.80
CA PRO A 541 -17.04 -5.78 19.82
C PRO A 541 -15.60 -5.21 19.77
N LEU A 542 -15.01 -4.98 20.95
CA LEU A 542 -13.74 -4.25 21.14
C LEU A 542 -12.60 -4.76 20.23
N HIS A 543 -12.41 -6.07 20.16
CA HIS A 543 -11.33 -6.68 19.36
C HIS A 543 -11.49 -6.40 17.85
N GLN A 544 -12.72 -6.43 17.32
CA GLN A 544 -12.98 -6.12 15.91
C GLN A 544 -12.93 -4.62 15.64
N ALA A 545 -13.37 -3.80 16.60
CA ALA A 545 -13.32 -2.34 16.49
C ALA A 545 -11.87 -1.86 16.34
N GLU A 546 -10.97 -2.39 17.17
CA GLU A 546 -9.54 -2.07 17.15
C GLU A 546 -8.88 -2.49 15.83
N ALA A 547 -8.98 -3.77 15.46
CA ALA A 547 -8.40 -4.30 14.23
C ALA A 547 -8.83 -3.52 12.97
N ARG A 548 -10.12 -3.18 12.91
CA ARG A 548 -10.71 -2.47 11.78
C ARG A 548 -10.25 -1.02 11.73
N PHE A 549 -10.27 -0.35 12.88
CA PHE A 549 -9.88 1.06 12.99
C PHE A 549 -8.39 1.24 12.68
N SER A 550 -7.51 0.46 13.33
CA SER A 550 -6.06 0.54 13.12
C SER A 550 -5.69 0.26 11.66
N GLY A 551 -6.25 -0.79 11.05
CA GLY A 551 -5.99 -1.10 9.65
C GLY A 551 -6.45 -0.02 8.66
N ALA A 552 -7.60 0.60 8.90
CA ALA A 552 -8.09 1.68 8.05
C ALA A 552 -7.28 2.98 8.21
N MET A 553 -6.70 3.21 9.39
CA MET A 553 -5.94 4.44 9.67
C MET A 553 -4.55 4.44 9.05
N VAL A 554 -3.89 3.29 8.81
CA VAL A 554 -2.60 3.24 8.08
C VAL A 554 -2.74 3.86 6.70
N ASP A 555 -3.67 3.34 5.90
CA ASP A 555 -3.93 3.81 4.53
C ASP A 555 -4.27 5.29 4.52
N ARG A 556 -5.16 5.72 5.43
CA ARG A 556 -5.60 7.12 5.53
C ARG A 556 -4.50 8.08 5.95
N LEU A 557 -3.65 7.69 6.90
CA LEU A 557 -2.52 8.53 7.33
C LEU A 557 -1.51 8.70 6.22
N LEU A 558 -1.20 7.63 5.48
CA LEU A 558 -0.33 7.71 4.32
C LEU A 558 -0.93 8.54 3.19
N ASP A 559 -2.23 8.41 2.95
CA ASP A 559 -2.92 9.26 1.98
C ASP A 559 -2.87 10.73 2.43
N LEU A 560 -3.26 11.04 3.68
CA LEU A 560 -3.23 12.41 4.21
C LEU A 560 -1.82 13.02 4.23
N ALA A 561 -0.79 12.23 4.57
CA ALA A 561 0.61 12.66 4.52
C ALA A 561 1.03 13.10 3.12
N ARG A 562 0.75 12.25 2.13
CA ARG A 562 1.08 12.53 0.72
C ARG A 562 0.39 13.80 0.22
N HIS A 563 -0.84 14.05 0.68
CA HIS A 563 -1.55 15.28 0.33
C HIS A 563 -0.97 16.52 1.02
N ASP A 564 -0.44 16.38 2.24
CA ASP A 564 0.28 17.47 2.92
C ASP A 564 1.56 17.87 2.16
N ASP A 565 2.26 16.91 1.55
CA ASP A 565 3.47 17.19 0.76
C ASP A 565 3.18 18.01 -0.51
N ASP A 566 2.00 17.81 -1.11
CA ASP A 566 1.52 18.57 -2.28
C ASP A 566 1.03 19.99 -1.90
N LEU A 567 0.85 20.30 -0.60
CA LEU A 567 0.42 21.60 -0.12
C LEU A 567 1.62 22.51 0.26
N PRO A 568 1.49 23.85 0.09
CA PRO A 568 2.46 24.80 0.64
C PRO A 568 2.65 24.61 2.15
N GLU A 569 3.85 24.87 2.67
CA GLU A 569 4.20 24.62 4.09
C GLU A 569 3.21 25.21 5.09
N ALA A 570 2.70 26.41 4.80
CA ALA A 570 1.70 27.10 5.63
C ALA A 570 0.34 26.39 5.75
N ARG A 571 0.06 25.38 4.91
CA ARG A 571 -1.21 24.63 4.89
C ARG A 571 -1.05 23.16 5.27
N ARG A 572 0.13 22.73 5.75
CA ARG A 572 0.42 21.35 6.15
C ARG A 572 -0.19 21.00 7.51
N HIS A 573 -1.48 20.66 7.52
CA HIS A 573 -2.25 20.33 8.73
C HIS A 573 -3.04 19.02 8.62
N LEU A 574 -3.10 18.42 7.43
CA LEU A 574 -3.95 17.25 7.16
C LEU A 574 -3.40 15.99 7.82
N PHE A 575 -2.09 15.89 7.93
CA PHE A 575 -1.50 14.75 8.59
C PHE A 575 -1.63 14.83 10.11
N ALA A 576 -1.45 16.02 10.68
CA ALA A 576 -1.75 16.26 12.09
C ALA A 576 -3.22 15.93 12.41
N LEU A 577 -4.16 16.29 11.52
CA LEU A 577 -5.56 15.89 11.61
C LEU A 577 -5.74 14.37 11.60
N GLY A 578 -4.96 13.65 10.79
CA GLY A 578 -4.94 12.20 10.78
C GLY A 578 -4.50 11.61 12.13
N LEU A 579 -3.44 12.15 12.72
CA LEU A 579 -2.94 11.73 14.05
C LEU A 579 -3.92 12.04 15.17
N THR A 580 -4.56 13.21 15.15
CA THR A 580 -5.64 13.54 16.10
C THR A 580 -6.80 12.55 15.96
N GLY A 581 -7.16 12.17 14.73
CA GLY A 581 -8.16 11.13 14.48
C GLY A 581 -7.74 9.77 15.03
N LEU A 582 -6.47 9.41 14.90
CA LEU A 582 -5.89 8.18 15.45
C LEU A 582 -5.93 8.18 17.00
N ASP A 583 -5.51 9.29 17.63
CA ASP A 583 -5.56 9.46 19.08
C ASP A 583 -6.99 9.38 19.62
N LEU A 584 -7.95 10.09 19.00
CA LEU A 584 -9.36 10.03 19.35
C LEU A 584 -9.91 8.60 19.28
N GLY A 585 -9.53 7.85 18.25
CA GLY A 585 -9.97 6.46 18.12
C GLY A 585 -9.39 5.55 19.20
N TYR A 586 -8.10 5.69 19.54
CA TYR A 586 -7.49 4.91 20.62
C TYR A 586 -7.98 5.32 22.01
N ALA A 587 -8.17 6.62 22.25
CA ALA A 587 -8.78 7.12 23.47
C ALA A 587 -10.23 6.62 23.61
N GLY A 588 -10.99 6.60 22.51
CA GLY A 588 -12.30 5.96 22.46
C GLY A 588 -12.25 4.47 22.81
N LEU A 589 -11.31 3.70 22.25
CA LEU A 589 -11.12 2.30 22.60
C LEU A 589 -10.72 2.10 24.07
N LEU A 590 -9.89 3.00 24.63
CA LEU A 590 -9.53 3.01 26.05
C LEU A 590 -10.75 3.27 26.94
N LEU A 591 -11.55 4.28 26.61
CA LEU A 591 -12.83 4.58 27.28
C LEU A 591 -13.73 3.35 27.29
N ARG A 592 -13.91 2.69 26.13
CA ARG A 592 -14.71 1.47 26.05
C ARG A 592 -14.19 0.34 26.92
N ARG A 593 -12.87 0.10 26.95
CA ARG A 593 -12.29 -0.94 27.81
C ARG A 593 -12.55 -0.72 29.29
N ARG A 594 -12.70 0.53 29.73
CA ARG A 594 -13.01 0.91 31.11
C ARG A 594 -14.51 0.89 31.40
N LEU A 595 -15.32 1.28 30.42
CA LEU A 595 -16.75 1.55 30.62
C LEU A 595 -17.67 0.40 30.20
N ASP A 596 -17.26 -0.46 29.26
CA ASP A 596 -18.12 -1.55 28.74
C ASP A 596 -18.46 -2.61 29.82
N GLY A 597 -17.76 -2.62 30.96
CA GLY A 597 -18.02 -3.53 32.10
C GLY A 597 -18.85 -2.96 33.24
N LEU A 598 -19.36 -1.73 33.13
CA LEU A 598 -20.13 -1.06 34.20
C LEU A 598 -21.64 -1.39 34.16
N GLU A 599 -22.17 -1.87 33.02
CA GLU A 599 -23.58 -2.33 32.85
C GLU A 599 -24.65 -1.35 33.37
N ASP A 600 -24.46 -0.02 33.17
CA ASP A 600 -25.42 1.02 33.56
C ASP A 600 -26.05 1.73 32.34
N PRO A 601 -27.38 1.78 32.19
CA PRO A 601 -28.06 2.44 31.06
C PRO A 601 -27.78 3.95 30.96
N THR A 602 -27.56 4.65 32.07
CA THR A 602 -27.24 6.08 32.10
C THR A 602 -25.83 6.34 31.56
N VAL A 603 -24.86 5.53 31.98
CA VAL A 603 -23.48 5.55 31.49
C VAL A 603 -23.44 5.17 30.00
N GLU A 604 -24.24 4.19 29.57
CA GLU A 604 -24.34 3.82 28.15
C GLU A 604 -24.91 4.94 27.28
N ALA A 605 -25.97 5.62 27.76
CA ALA A 605 -26.55 6.76 27.04
C ALA A 605 -25.56 7.93 26.94
N ALA A 606 -24.86 8.26 28.04
CA ALA A 606 -23.85 9.31 28.06
C ALA A 606 -22.64 8.96 27.18
N LYS A 607 -22.17 7.71 27.23
CA LYS A 607 -21.10 7.18 26.36
C LYS A 607 -21.49 7.32 24.88
N ARG A 608 -22.71 6.93 24.50
CA ARG A 608 -23.19 7.06 23.12
C ARG A 608 -23.20 8.52 22.65
N ARG A 609 -23.61 9.46 23.50
CA ARG A 609 -23.60 10.90 23.22
C ARG A 609 -22.17 11.42 23.03
N LEU A 610 -21.24 11.03 23.91
CA LEU A 610 -19.83 11.40 23.80
C LEU A 610 -19.19 10.92 22.49
N PHE A 611 -19.38 9.65 22.09
CA PHE A 611 -18.82 9.14 20.83
C PHE A 611 -19.37 9.88 19.60
N ALA A 612 -20.64 10.27 19.64
CA ALA A 612 -21.23 11.08 18.57
C ALA A 612 -20.61 12.49 18.53
N ALA A 613 -20.44 13.12 19.70
CA ALA A 613 -19.85 14.45 19.85
C ALA A 613 -18.36 14.49 19.46
N LEU A 614 -17.56 13.49 19.86
CA LEU A 614 -16.15 13.38 19.43
C LEU A 614 -16.01 13.28 17.91
N ALA A 615 -16.90 12.53 17.27
CA ALA A 615 -16.89 12.37 15.82
C ALA A 615 -17.34 13.65 15.09
N THR A 616 -18.29 14.42 15.64
CA THR A 616 -18.67 15.72 15.06
C THR A 616 -17.63 16.80 15.31
N ALA A 617 -17.02 16.82 16.50
CA ALA A 617 -15.93 17.72 16.85
C ALA A 617 -14.69 17.48 15.99
N TYR A 618 -14.36 16.23 15.66
CA TYR A 618 -13.32 15.90 14.69
C TYR A 618 -13.61 16.42 13.29
N ALA A 619 -14.88 16.33 12.85
CA ALA A 619 -15.27 16.88 11.55
C ALA A 619 -15.19 18.41 11.55
N ALA A 620 -15.60 19.06 12.65
CA ALA A 620 -15.54 20.50 12.80
C ALA A 620 -14.09 21.01 12.84
N SER A 621 -13.19 20.33 13.56
CA SER A 621 -11.77 20.73 13.64
C SER A 621 -11.05 20.61 12.31
N ALA A 622 -11.48 19.68 11.45
CA ALA A 622 -10.97 19.58 10.08
C ALA A 622 -11.31 20.80 9.21
N ASP A 623 -12.39 21.52 9.54
CA ASP A 623 -12.83 22.77 8.91
C ASP A 623 -12.39 24.00 9.72
N GLY A 624 -11.52 23.86 10.72
CA GLY A 624 -11.07 24.98 11.57
C GLY A 624 -12.07 25.45 12.62
N ARG A 625 -13.15 24.70 12.87
CA ARG A 625 -14.23 25.07 13.80
C ARG A 625 -14.17 24.25 15.09
N ARG A 626 -14.63 24.83 16.21
CA ARG A 626 -14.86 24.11 17.47
C ARG A 626 -16.33 23.69 17.58
N ASP A 627 -16.58 22.47 18.07
CA ASP A 627 -17.95 21.96 18.28
C ASP A 627 -18.35 22.13 19.74
N SER A 628 -19.38 22.94 19.99
CA SER A 628 -19.92 23.24 21.33
C SER A 628 -20.60 22.05 22.00
N ARG A 629 -20.83 20.94 21.28
CA ARG A 629 -21.49 19.74 21.82
C ARG A 629 -20.55 18.82 22.61
N LEU A 630 -19.23 18.97 22.48
CA LEU A 630 -18.26 18.08 23.11
C LEU A 630 -18.21 18.26 24.64
N THR A 631 -18.16 19.51 25.11
CA THR A 631 -18.16 19.86 26.54
C THR A 631 -19.38 19.30 27.29
N PRO A 632 -20.64 19.56 26.90
CA PRO A 632 -21.81 19.04 27.61
C PRO A 632 -21.90 17.50 27.53
N ALA A 633 -21.44 16.88 26.43
CA ALA A 633 -21.40 15.43 26.33
C ALA A 633 -20.35 14.80 27.26
N SER A 634 -19.23 15.51 27.48
CA SER A 634 -18.16 15.09 28.40
C SER A 634 -18.63 15.21 29.85
N GLU A 635 -19.24 16.35 30.22
CA GLU A 635 -19.83 16.57 31.54
C GLU A 635 -20.94 15.55 31.85
N ALA A 636 -21.81 15.25 30.89
CA ALA A 636 -22.86 14.24 31.08
C ALA A 636 -22.29 12.85 31.38
N LEU A 637 -21.17 12.46 30.74
CA LEU A 637 -20.50 11.20 31.05
C LEU A 637 -19.84 11.24 32.42
N LEU A 638 -19.13 12.32 32.75
CA LEU A 638 -18.47 12.46 34.05
C LEU A 638 -19.51 12.40 35.18
N ASN A 639 -20.60 13.15 35.09
CA ASN A 639 -21.68 13.13 36.09
C ASN A 639 -22.28 11.73 36.26
N ALA A 640 -22.49 10.99 35.17
CA ALA A 640 -22.96 9.60 35.25
C ALA A 640 -21.94 8.68 35.94
N LEU A 641 -20.64 8.90 35.71
CA LEU A 641 -19.57 8.12 36.36
C LEU A 641 -19.36 8.47 37.82
N ALA A 642 -19.56 9.74 38.21
CA ALA A 642 -19.48 10.18 39.61
C ALA A 642 -20.55 9.49 40.47
N ALA A 643 -21.72 9.21 39.89
CA ALA A 643 -22.81 8.50 40.55
C ALA A 643 -22.60 6.97 40.62
N HIS A 644 -21.59 6.43 39.94
CA HIS A 644 -21.45 4.97 39.77
C HIS A 644 -20.52 4.34 40.83
N PRO A 645 -20.97 3.34 41.61
CA PRO A 645 -20.25 2.82 42.78
C PRO A 645 -18.93 2.08 42.45
N ARG A 646 -18.78 1.59 41.21
CA ARG A 646 -17.56 0.91 40.75
C ARG A 646 -16.45 1.84 40.26
N VAL A 647 -16.70 3.14 40.15
CA VAL A 647 -15.71 4.10 39.64
C VAL A 647 -15.06 4.82 40.81
N SER A 648 -13.75 4.66 40.97
CA SER A 648 -13.04 5.38 42.03
C SER A 648 -12.94 6.89 41.73
N PRO A 649 -12.89 7.78 42.75
CA PRO A 649 -12.68 9.22 42.55
C PRO A 649 -11.42 9.54 41.74
N ARG A 650 -10.40 8.69 41.87
CA ARG A 650 -9.16 8.76 41.10
C ARG A 650 -9.38 8.42 39.62
N GLU A 651 -10.09 7.34 39.31
CA GLU A 651 -10.43 6.99 37.92
C GLU A 651 -11.31 8.05 37.26
N HIS A 652 -12.25 8.61 38.00
CA HIS A 652 -13.08 9.72 37.52
C HIS A 652 -12.23 10.91 37.05
N ARG A 653 -11.26 11.36 37.86
CA ARG A 653 -10.35 12.48 37.51
C ARG A 653 -9.37 12.16 36.37
N LEU A 654 -8.97 10.90 36.22
CA LEU A 654 -8.18 10.47 35.08
C LEU A 654 -9.00 10.54 33.78
N LEU A 655 -10.28 10.15 33.84
CA LEU A 655 -11.21 10.22 32.71
C LEU A 655 -11.55 11.67 32.35
N GLU A 656 -11.82 12.52 33.33
CA GLU A 656 -11.99 13.97 33.14
C GLU A 656 -10.78 14.57 32.42
N GLY A 657 -9.59 14.19 32.86
CA GLY A 657 -8.34 14.53 32.23
C GLY A 657 -8.19 14.16 30.77
N LEU A 658 -8.54 12.90 30.48
CA LEU A 658 -8.51 12.38 29.12
C LEU A 658 -9.47 13.18 28.24
N LEU A 659 -10.70 13.44 28.71
CA LEU A 659 -11.70 14.20 27.95
C LEU A 659 -11.25 15.64 27.69
N ARG A 660 -10.71 16.32 28.71
CA ARG A 660 -10.15 17.67 28.57
C ARG A 660 -9.00 17.71 27.58
N ARG A 661 -8.11 16.71 27.61
CA ARG A 661 -7.00 16.59 26.64
C ARG A 661 -7.53 16.43 25.21
N LEU A 662 -8.54 15.59 24.99
CA LEU A 662 -9.12 15.38 23.67
C LEU A 662 -9.76 16.66 23.11
N ASP A 663 -10.42 17.44 23.96
CA ASP A 663 -10.99 18.74 23.59
C ASP A 663 -9.90 19.75 23.22
N LEU A 664 -8.84 19.87 24.03
CA LEU A 664 -7.67 20.70 23.72
C LEU A 664 -6.98 20.27 22.42
N ALA A 665 -6.84 18.96 22.17
CA ALA A 665 -6.27 18.44 20.94
C ALA A 665 -7.10 18.84 19.69
N LEU A 666 -8.43 18.75 19.79
CA LEU A 666 -9.35 19.18 18.74
C LEU A 666 -9.32 20.70 18.53
N ALA A 667 -9.24 21.46 19.61
CA ALA A 667 -9.11 22.92 19.60
C ALA A 667 -7.79 23.39 18.97
N ALA A 668 -6.67 22.78 19.35
CA ALA A 668 -5.36 23.05 18.77
C ALA A 668 -5.33 22.67 17.28
N GLN A 669 -5.99 21.58 16.91
CA GLN A 669 -6.09 21.19 15.51
C GLN A 669 -6.96 22.15 14.70
N ALA A 670 -8.06 22.65 15.26
CA ALA A 670 -8.89 23.68 14.63
C ALA A 670 -8.10 24.98 14.39
N GLY A 671 -7.29 25.40 15.37
CA GLY A 671 -6.44 26.60 15.27
C GLY A 671 -5.29 26.49 14.26
N ARG A 672 -4.94 25.29 13.78
CA ARG A 672 -3.96 25.08 12.70
C ARG A 672 -4.56 25.26 11.31
N HIS A 673 -5.87 25.39 11.19
CA HIS A 673 -6.52 25.62 9.90
C HIS A 673 -6.27 27.07 9.44
N PRO A 674 -5.91 27.31 8.16
CA PRO A 674 -5.60 28.65 7.67
C PRO A 674 -6.78 29.65 7.77
N ASP A 675 -8.01 29.14 7.74
CA ASP A 675 -9.24 29.94 7.88
C ASP A 675 -9.83 29.86 9.30
N ALA A 676 -9.02 29.52 10.32
CA ALA A 676 -9.50 29.45 11.70
C ALA A 676 -10.05 30.80 12.17
N ASP A 677 -11.19 30.79 12.86
CA ASP A 677 -11.73 31.98 13.52
C ASP A 677 -10.67 32.52 14.52
N PRO A 678 -10.23 33.77 14.39
CA PRO A 678 -9.30 34.36 15.34
C PRO A 678 -10.05 34.72 16.62
N ALA A 679 -9.94 33.91 17.68
CA ALA A 679 -10.45 34.28 19.01
C ALA A 679 -9.66 33.59 20.15
N PRO A 680 -9.59 34.22 21.35
CA PRO A 680 -8.35 34.53 22.04
C PRO A 680 -7.82 33.38 22.90
N LEU A 681 -6.54 33.05 22.74
CA LEU A 681 -5.81 32.09 23.58
C LEU A 681 -5.44 32.62 24.97
N ALA A 682 -6.05 33.71 25.47
CA ALA A 682 -5.52 34.47 26.61
C ALA A 682 -6.43 34.68 27.83
N ALA A 683 -7.64 34.09 27.92
CA ALA A 683 -8.58 34.43 29.01
C ALA A 683 -8.89 33.33 30.05
N GLU A 684 -8.34 32.12 29.95
CA GLU A 684 -8.57 31.05 30.95
C GLU A 684 -7.28 30.65 31.71
N ALA A 685 -6.45 31.65 32.03
CA ALA A 685 -5.47 31.57 33.11
C ALA A 685 -6.02 32.36 34.30
N GLY A 686 -6.97 31.74 35.01
CA GLY A 686 -7.55 32.20 36.26
C GLY A 686 -7.90 30.99 37.11
#